data_AF-A0A3M1P1D7-F1
#
_entry.id   AF-A0A3M1P1D7-F1
#
_cell.length_a   1.000
_cell.length_b   1.000
_cell.length_c   1.000
_cell.angle_alpha   90.00
_cell.angle_beta   90.00
_cell.angle_gamma   90.00
#
_symmetry.space_group_name_H-M   'P 1'
#
loop_
_entity.id
_entity.type
_entity.pdbx_description
1 polymer ?
#
loop_
_entity_poly.entity_id
_entity_poly.type
_entity_poly.pdbx_seq_one_letter_code
_entity_poly.pdbx_strand_id
1 'polypeptide(L)'
;LLDTLNVALSANPPDVILLHIGTNDITDLGMTPTGHATNTVQSTVDEIDQILTGIWNFDPAIKVVLSSIVPRTDDTAKDDSTTTLNAKIQALYLQRRNAGKNIFFAGHNEAFKCDPNWATNLLANPDLKHPNDTGYALMAEVYFNVLMNALTTTDITVTDNFERSILTDLWAADPEYAVQNGDLVNTATVGDWQYIALYKGITNPNVAKMRWSTTADAAGVEQSGLVLMMEACSPDADGYAITMRTTLDEVRLWTVTNGVLDAVVEKVNYTLPDPQPGQELKVVVTTDASGHHFDVFVDGLFYGQVSDAAKLRNGKYAGIILKANLNNDIEDFSLETGSDIVKPDPVVLTVTGTTPTTVTLQWNAPGDDGSVGTAATYDLRYSTSAITDANFAQAMQVSGEPNPDTAGTVQSATVGGLSPSTTYFFAMVTRDDAGNTSDLSNVPSATTASGNVFVENFDDGSLANWSTDPVYGVQNGELANTSTDPNVWPLAVLTARRNPSEISFTWGAGADASGIDKGGIALMLDQPGPTASGYLITRRTVKNELRLWEVVNGVIVDTPIQIATPTLAAPQAGDEFKIIPSSDANGNYFDVFVRGQFDSRLQDTQKLHGNGPDNYSGVMLAGNLNNNIDNFTLLLQAGPPSSLEIFSGNNQTGVVGQFLTQPLQVQ
;
A
#
# COMPACT_ATOMS: atom_id res chain seq x y z
N LEU A 1 20.54 -14.26 8.07
CA LEU A 1 21.78 -14.18 7.27
C LEU A 1 22.58 -12.91 7.57
N LEU A 2 21.93 -11.75 7.74
CA LEU A 2 22.58 -10.47 8.04
C LEU A 2 23.60 -10.54 9.18
N ASP A 3 23.26 -11.19 10.30
CA ASP A 3 24.13 -11.31 11.48
C ASP A 3 25.46 -12.03 11.21
N THR A 4 25.51 -12.88 10.19
CA THR A 4 26.67 -13.74 9.89
C THR A 4 27.30 -13.48 8.53
N LEU A 5 26.77 -12.53 7.75
CA LEU A 5 27.17 -12.28 6.36
C LEU A 5 28.68 -12.00 6.23
N ASN A 6 29.21 -11.04 7.00
CA ASN A 6 30.63 -10.70 6.96
C ASN A 6 31.54 -11.86 7.36
N VAL A 7 31.09 -12.71 8.29
CA VAL A 7 31.84 -13.91 8.69
C VAL A 7 31.88 -14.91 7.55
N ALA A 8 30.76 -15.14 6.87
CA ALA A 8 30.67 -16.04 5.73
C ALA A 8 31.53 -15.56 4.55
N LEU A 9 31.44 -14.28 4.18
CA LEU A 9 32.22 -13.68 3.11
C LEU A 9 33.73 -13.69 3.41
N SER A 10 34.12 -13.43 4.66
CA SER A 10 35.54 -13.48 5.06
C SER A 10 36.09 -14.91 5.04
N ALA A 11 35.28 -15.90 5.39
CA ALA A 11 35.70 -17.30 5.40
C ALA A 11 35.85 -17.88 3.99
N ASN A 12 35.01 -17.46 3.05
CA ASN A 12 35.03 -17.90 1.65
C ASN A 12 34.75 -16.71 0.72
N PRO A 13 35.77 -15.90 0.37
CA PRO A 13 35.59 -14.74 -0.50
C PRO A 13 35.12 -15.17 -1.89
N PRO A 14 33.89 -14.84 -2.32
CA PRO A 14 33.36 -15.31 -3.59
C PRO A 14 33.52 -14.28 -4.70
N ASP A 15 33.77 -14.71 -5.94
CA ASP A 15 33.66 -13.84 -7.11
C ASP A 15 32.20 -13.64 -7.55
N VAL A 16 31.37 -14.67 -7.34
CA VAL A 16 29.95 -14.71 -7.71
C VAL A 16 29.12 -15.30 -6.57
N ILE A 17 27.96 -14.71 -6.28
CA ILE A 17 26.98 -15.19 -5.31
C ILE A 17 25.65 -15.46 -6.02
N LEU A 18 25.13 -16.68 -5.86
CA LEU A 18 23.75 -17.01 -6.20
C LEU A 18 22.86 -16.75 -4.98
N LEU A 19 21.92 -15.82 -5.07
CA LEU A 19 21.07 -15.40 -3.96
C LEU A 19 19.60 -15.72 -4.25
N HIS A 20 19.11 -16.79 -3.62
CA HIS A 20 17.70 -17.19 -3.61
C HIS A 20 17.23 -17.30 -2.16
N ILE A 21 16.58 -16.26 -1.64
CA ILE A 21 16.19 -16.12 -0.22
C ILE A 21 14.89 -15.34 -0.08
N GLY A 22 14.08 -15.63 0.94
CA GLY A 22 12.81 -14.95 1.20
C GLY A 22 11.62 -15.90 1.41
N THR A 23 11.68 -17.14 0.91
CA THR A 23 10.55 -18.08 0.99
C THR A 23 10.11 -18.38 2.43
N ASN A 24 11.06 -18.47 3.37
CA ASN A 24 10.75 -18.75 4.77
C ASN A 24 10.18 -17.51 5.47
N ASP A 25 10.70 -16.33 5.14
CA ASP A 25 10.29 -15.04 5.69
C ASP A 25 8.81 -14.76 5.41
N ILE A 26 8.36 -15.05 4.18
CA ILE A 26 6.94 -14.96 3.81
C ILE A 26 6.10 -16.18 4.23
N THR A 27 6.71 -17.27 4.71
CA THR A 27 5.96 -18.41 5.28
C THR A 27 5.42 -18.06 6.67
N ASP A 28 6.11 -17.16 7.37
CA ASP A 28 5.85 -16.76 8.76
C ASP A 28 5.29 -15.32 8.87
N LEU A 29 4.59 -14.82 7.84
CA LEU A 29 3.98 -13.49 7.87
C LEU A 29 3.05 -13.33 9.08
N GLY A 30 3.14 -12.18 9.76
CA GLY A 30 2.36 -11.93 10.97
C GLY A 30 2.92 -12.57 12.25
N MET A 31 3.98 -13.37 12.15
CA MET A 31 4.72 -13.86 13.32
C MET A 31 5.84 -12.88 13.69
N THR A 32 6.18 -12.86 14.98
CA THR A 32 7.30 -12.09 15.53
C THR A 32 8.41 -13.07 15.89
N PRO A 33 9.42 -13.28 15.05
CA PRO A 33 10.60 -14.02 15.46
C PRO A 33 11.24 -13.32 16.66
N THR A 34 11.77 -14.08 17.62
CA THR A 34 12.40 -13.50 18.82
C THR A 34 13.45 -12.45 18.44
N GLY A 35 13.16 -11.17 18.76
CA GLY A 35 14.06 -10.03 18.54
C GLY A 35 13.81 -9.19 17.27
N HIS A 36 12.80 -9.49 16.45
CA HIS A 36 12.51 -8.75 15.21
C HIS A 36 11.06 -8.24 15.17
N ALA A 37 10.80 -7.22 14.35
CA ALA A 37 9.44 -6.75 14.06
C ALA A 37 8.65 -7.83 13.31
N THR A 38 7.32 -7.70 13.28
CA THR A 38 6.44 -8.63 12.53
C THR A 38 6.85 -8.71 11.06
N ASN A 39 7.04 -9.93 10.54
CA ASN A 39 7.44 -10.15 9.15
C ASN A 39 6.34 -9.68 8.18
N THR A 40 6.73 -8.85 7.21
CA THR A 40 5.93 -8.41 6.07
C THR A 40 6.68 -8.69 4.77
N VAL A 41 5.97 -8.66 3.63
CA VAL A 41 6.65 -8.75 2.32
C VAL A 41 7.66 -7.60 2.17
N GLN A 42 7.32 -6.39 2.61
CA GLN A 42 8.22 -5.25 2.53
C GLN A 42 9.47 -5.42 3.40
N SER A 43 9.31 -5.86 4.65
CA SER A 43 10.47 -6.09 5.52
C SER A 43 11.42 -7.16 4.96
N THR A 44 10.88 -8.18 4.28
CA THR A 44 11.69 -9.20 3.58
C THR A 44 12.52 -8.58 2.45
N VAL A 45 11.94 -7.66 1.68
CA VAL A 45 12.66 -6.94 0.60
C VAL A 45 13.74 -6.04 1.19
N ASP A 46 13.44 -5.33 2.27
CA ASP A 46 14.40 -4.47 2.96
C ASP A 46 15.61 -5.29 3.49
N GLU A 47 15.37 -6.51 3.99
CA GLU A 47 16.44 -7.42 4.42
C GLU A 47 17.28 -7.94 3.26
N ILE A 48 16.66 -8.32 2.13
CA ILE A 48 17.38 -8.70 0.90
C ILE A 48 18.27 -7.54 0.46
N ASP A 49 17.75 -6.31 0.48
CA ASP A 49 18.50 -5.12 0.09
C ASP A 49 19.70 -4.83 1.02
N GLN A 50 19.52 -5.06 2.32
CA GLN A 50 20.62 -4.98 3.29
C GLN A 50 21.68 -6.05 3.05
N ILE A 51 21.29 -7.28 2.69
CA ILE A 51 22.22 -8.36 2.33
C ILE A 51 23.04 -7.95 1.09
N LEU A 52 22.38 -7.48 0.04
CA LEU A 52 23.02 -6.99 -1.18
C LEU A 52 24.02 -5.86 -0.88
N THR A 53 23.59 -4.89 -0.07
CA THR A 53 24.45 -3.79 0.38
C THR A 53 25.65 -4.29 1.17
N GLY A 54 25.45 -5.27 2.06
CA GLY A 54 26.52 -5.90 2.83
C GLY A 54 27.55 -6.62 1.95
N ILE A 55 27.10 -7.34 0.92
CA ILE A 55 27.98 -8.00 -0.07
C ILE A 55 28.89 -6.98 -0.75
N TRP A 56 28.34 -5.89 -1.30
CA TRP A 56 29.16 -4.90 -2.02
C TRP A 56 29.95 -3.95 -1.12
N ASN A 57 29.59 -3.85 0.16
CA ASN A 57 30.43 -3.18 1.16
C ASN A 57 31.67 -4.01 1.50
N PHE A 58 31.55 -5.34 1.45
CA PHE A 58 32.69 -6.25 1.63
C PHE A 58 33.60 -6.21 0.40
N ASP A 59 33.05 -6.40 -0.79
CA ASP A 59 33.78 -6.25 -2.05
C ASP A 59 32.83 -5.80 -3.19
N PRO A 60 33.03 -4.59 -3.76
CA PRO A 60 32.17 -4.07 -4.82
C PRO A 60 32.30 -4.84 -6.15
N ALA A 61 33.32 -5.68 -6.32
CA ALA A 61 33.53 -6.47 -7.53
C ALA A 61 32.64 -7.72 -7.60
N ILE A 62 32.08 -8.16 -6.47
CA ILE A 62 31.27 -9.38 -6.40
C ILE A 62 30.05 -9.26 -7.33
N LYS A 63 29.88 -10.27 -8.19
CA LYS A 63 28.69 -10.42 -9.03
C LYS A 63 27.60 -11.14 -8.24
N VAL A 64 26.39 -10.60 -8.23
CA VAL A 64 25.25 -11.23 -7.55
C VAL A 64 24.23 -11.67 -8.60
N VAL A 65 23.84 -12.93 -8.56
CA VAL A 65 22.68 -13.45 -9.30
C VAL A 65 21.51 -13.48 -8.31
N LEU A 66 20.62 -12.50 -8.40
CA LEU A 66 19.43 -12.40 -7.56
C LEU A 66 18.28 -13.18 -8.21
N SER A 67 17.65 -14.04 -7.44
CA SER A 67 16.59 -14.93 -7.92
C SER A 67 15.21 -14.49 -7.49
N SER A 68 14.23 -14.62 -8.40
CA SER A 68 12.84 -14.75 -7.99
C SER A 68 12.63 -16.08 -7.27
N ILE A 69 11.67 -16.10 -6.34
CA ILE A 69 11.29 -17.26 -5.55
C ILE A 69 10.40 -18.17 -6.39
N VAL A 70 10.73 -19.46 -6.43
CA VAL A 70 9.89 -20.49 -7.07
C VAL A 70 8.44 -20.44 -6.56
N PRO A 71 7.44 -20.71 -7.42
CA PRO A 71 6.03 -20.68 -7.03
C PRO A 71 5.69 -21.85 -6.10
N ARG A 72 4.58 -21.75 -5.38
CA ARG A 72 4.14 -22.76 -4.42
C ARG A 72 2.63 -22.99 -4.49
N THR A 73 2.16 -24.16 -4.05
CA THR A 73 0.72 -24.47 -4.03
C THR A 73 0.24 -25.10 -2.72
N ASP A 74 1.08 -25.10 -1.69
CA ASP A 74 0.72 -25.59 -0.36
C ASP A 74 -0.29 -24.67 0.36
N ASP A 75 -0.30 -23.37 0.05
CA ASP A 75 -1.23 -22.37 0.60
C ASP A 75 -1.39 -21.18 -0.37
N THR A 76 -2.64 -20.83 -0.71
CA THR A 76 -2.96 -19.75 -1.66
C THR A 76 -2.46 -18.38 -1.19
N ALA A 77 -2.65 -18.03 0.08
CA ALA A 77 -2.23 -16.72 0.59
C ALA A 77 -0.70 -16.57 0.61
N LYS A 78 0.02 -17.69 0.79
CA LYS A 78 1.48 -17.71 0.68
C LYS A 78 1.97 -17.64 -0.77
N ASP A 79 1.25 -18.21 -1.73
CA ASP A 79 1.57 -18.02 -3.15
C ASP A 79 1.28 -16.59 -3.63
N ASP A 80 0.20 -15.97 -3.14
CA ASP A 80 -0.08 -14.54 -3.36
C ASP A 80 1.07 -13.69 -2.80
N SER A 81 1.52 -13.97 -1.58
CA SER A 81 2.68 -13.31 -0.97
C SER A 81 3.98 -13.56 -1.75
N THR A 82 4.14 -14.75 -2.33
CA THR A 82 5.29 -15.10 -3.20
C THR A 82 5.26 -14.26 -4.48
N THR A 83 4.07 -14.08 -5.06
CA THR A 83 3.85 -13.24 -6.24
C THR A 83 4.18 -11.77 -5.93
N THR A 84 3.69 -11.23 -4.82
CA THR A 84 4.01 -9.86 -4.39
C THR A 84 5.50 -9.69 -4.08
N LEU A 85 6.14 -10.66 -3.41
CA LEU A 85 7.57 -10.61 -3.12
C LEU A 85 8.40 -10.61 -4.41
N ASN A 86 8.07 -11.46 -5.39
CA ASN A 86 8.80 -11.55 -6.64
C ASN A 86 8.74 -10.27 -7.46
N ALA A 87 7.58 -9.60 -7.50
CA ALA A 87 7.45 -8.28 -8.12
C ALA A 87 8.42 -7.27 -7.48
N LYS A 88 8.49 -7.25 -6.13
CA LYS A 88 9.41 -6.36 -5.40
C LYS A 88 10.88 -6.77 -5.53
N ILE A 89 11.21 -8.05 -5.61
CA ILE A 89 12.57 -8.53 -5.89
C ILE A 89 13.02 -8.06 -7.28
N GLN A 90 12.15 -8.16 -8.29
CA GLN A 90 12.45 -7.68 -9.63
C GLN A 90 12.66 -6.17 -9.65
N ALA A 91 11.81 -5.39 -8.97
CA ALA A 91 11.99 -3.95 -8.79
C ALA A 91 13.33 -3.60 -8.11
N LEU A 92 13.69 -4.32 -7.03
CA LEU A 92 14.96 -4.13 -6.33
C LEU A 92 16.17 -4.46 -7.23
N TYR A 93 16.09 -5.55 -8.00
CA TYR A 93 17.12 -5.90 -8.98
C TYR A 93 17.38 -4.75 -9.95
N LEU A 94 16.32 -4.20 -10.55
CA LEU A 94 16.43 -3.08 -11.50
C LEU A 94 17.02 -1.84 -10.84
N GLN A 95 16.55 -1.51 -9.64
CA GLN A 95 17.06 -0.37 -8.87
C GLN A 95 18.58 -0.50 -8.67
N ARG A 96 19.05 -1.68 -8.25
CA ARG A 96 20.48 -1.93 -8.00
C ARG A 96 21.28 -1.98 -9.31
N ARG A 97 20.76 -2.59 -10.37
CA ARG A 97 21.37 -2.60 -11.71
C ARG A 97 21.54 -1.20 -12.26
N ASN A 98 20.50 -0.36 -12.19
CA ASN A 98 20.52 1.03 -12.65
C ASN A 98 21.47 1.91 -11.81
N ALA A 99 21.74 1.53 -10.56
CA ALA A 99 22.79 2.12 -9.73
C ALA A 99 24.21 1.61 -10.07
N GLY A 100 24.37 0.84 -11.17
CA GLY A 100 25.65 0.33 -11.65
C GLY A 100 26.21 -0.83 -10.82
N LYS A 101 25.38 -1.56 -10.07
CA LYS A 101 25.82 -2.74 -9.32
C LYS A 101 25.94 -3.95 -10.24
N ASN A 102 26.93 -4.81 -9.98
CA ASN A 102 27.15 -6.08 -10.68
C ASN A 102 26.08 -7.11 -10.26
N ILE A 103 24.85 -6.92 -10.70
CA ILE A 103 23.71 -7.76 -10.38
C ILE A 103 23.03 -8.28 -11.65
N PHE A 104 22.62 -9.54 -11.61
CA PHE A 104 21.93 -10.26 -12.68
C PHE A 104 20.67 -10.90 -12.12
N PHE A 105 19.66 -11.13 -12.96
CA PHE A 105 18.37 -11.68 -12.52
C PHE A 105 18.18 -13.12 -13.00
N ALA A 106 17.86 -14.02 -12.08
CA ALA A 106 17.49 -15.41 -12.34
C ALA A 106 16.00 -15.62 -12.05
N GLY A 107 15.18 -15.50 -13.08
CA GLY A 107 13.73 -15.63 -12.98
C GLY A 107 13.23 -17.07 -12.91
N HIS A 108 13.40 -17.72 -11.75
CA HIS A 108 12.90 -19.07 -11.53
C HIS A 108 11.37 -19.12 -11.50
N ASN A 109 10.70 -18.13 -10.91
CA ASN A 109 9.24 -18.10 -10.88
C ASN A 109 8.65 -18.07 -12.28
N GLU A 110 9.22 -17.21 -13.11
CA GLU A 110 8.85 -16.96 -14.49
C GLU A 110 9.07 -18.22 -15.34
N ALA A 111 10.25 -18.84 -15.21
CA ALA A 111 10.56 -20.08 -15.90
C ALA A 111 9.66 -21.25 -15.47
N PHE A 112 9.32 -21.37 -14.18
CA PHE A 112 8.37 -22.38 -13.70
C PHE A 112 6.98 -22.13 -14.30
N LYS A 113 6.45 -20.92 -14.17
CA LYS A 113 5.09 -20.57 -14.64
C LYS A 113 4.93 -20.56 -16.16
N CYS A 114 6.03 -20.72 -16.92
CA CYS A 114 5.99 -20.98 -18.36
C CYS A 114 5.37 -22.36 -18.67
N ASP A 115 5.57 -23.38 -17.83
CA ASP A 115 4.88 -24.67 -17.94
C ASP A 115 3.46 -24.54 -17.36
N PRO A 116 2.36 -24.70 -18.13
CA PRO A 116 1.00 -24.60 -17.61
C PRO A 116 0.68 -25.64 -16.52
N ASN A 117 1.48 -26.72 -16.43
CA ASN A 117 1.34 -27.79 -15.45
C ASN A 117 2.46 -27.78 -14.40
N TRP A 118 3.17 -26.66 -14.23
CA TRP A 118 4.33 -26.50 -13.34
C TRP A 118 4.12 -27.08 -11.93
N ALA A 119 2.94 -26.91 -11.34
CA ALA A 119 2.66 -27.38 -9.98
C ALA A 119 2.74 -28.91 -9.86
N THR A 120 2.38 -29.63 -10.93
CA THR A 120 2.47 -31.09 -10.96
C THR A 120 3.82 -31.56 -11.49
N ASN A 121 4.35 -30.86 -12.50
CA ASN A 121 5.56 -31.29 -13.21
C ASN A 121 6.85 -30.95 -12.47
N LEU A 122 6.87 -29.84 -11.72
CA LEU A 122 8.10 -29.24 -11.20
C LEU A 122 8.17 -29.17 -9.67
N LEU A 123 7.06 -29.36 -8.95
CA LEU A 123 7.06 -29.39 -7.48
C LEU A 123 7.05 -30.81 -6.91
N ALA A 124 7.61 -30.94 -5.72
CA ALA A 124 7.57 -32.17 -4.94
C ALA A 124 6.20 -32.35 -4.27
N ASN A 125 5.66 -33.56 -4.35
CA ASN A 125 4.42 -33.96 -3.68
C ASN A 125 4.78 -34.85 -2.48
N PRO A 126 4.27 -34.59 -1.25
CA PRO A 126 3.15 -33.69 -0.93
C PRO A 126 3.52 -32.30 -0.39
N ASP A 127 4.80 -31.89 -0.41
CA ASP A 127 5.20 -30.63 0.22
C ASP A 127 4.72 -29.37 -0.52
N LEU A 128 4.55 -29.46 -1.85
CA LEU A 128 4.05 -28.40 -2.74
C LEU A 128 4.75 -27.03 -2.58
N LYS A 129 5.98 -27.05 -2.04
CA LYS A 129 6.83 -25.87 -1.78
C LYS A 129 8.20 -26.05 -2.41
N HIS A 130 8.78 -27.25 -2.34
CA HIS A 130 10.10 -27.51 -2.91
C HIS A 130 9.97 -28.04 -4.34
N PRO A 131 10.92 -27.71 -5.22
CA PRO A 131 11.03 -28.36 -6.52
C PRO A 131 11.27 -29.87 -6.39
N ASN A 132 10.80 -30.65 -7.36
CA ASN A 132 11.22 -32.02 -7.59
C ASN A 132 12.51 -32.06 -8.45
N ASP A 133 13.00 -33.25 -8.82
CA ASP A 133 14.22 -33.38 -9.63
C ASP A 133 14.15 -32.62 -10.96
N THR A 134 12.99 -32.63 -11.63
CA THR A 134 12.76 -31.87 -12.87
C THR A 134 12.76 -30.36 -12.61
N GLY A 135 12.12 -29.92 -11.51
CA GLY A 135 12.14 -28.52 -11.11
C GLY A 135 13.54 -28.02 -10.77
N TYR A 136 14.35 -28.81 -10.06
CA TYR A 136 15.75 -28.48 -9.80
C TYR A 136 16.60 -28.48 -11.07
N ALA A 137 16.33 -29.36 -12.03
CA ALA A 137 17.00 -29.33 -13.33
C ALA A 137 16.72 -28.01 -14.07
N LEU A 138 15.45 -27.57 -14.11
CA LEU A 138 15.08 -26.28 -14.69
C LEU A 138 15.77 -25.11 -13.96
N MET A 139 15.80 -25.12 -12.62
CA MET A 139 16.53 -24.10 -11.87
C MET A 139 18.03 -24.08 -12.22
N ALA A 140 18.65 -25.25 -12.41
CA ALA A 140 20.05 -25.33 -12.78
C ALA A 140 20.30 -24.70 -14.17
N GLU A 141 19.38 -24.88 -15.12
CA GLU A 141 19.46 -24.26 -16.45
C GLU A 141 19.28 -22.75 -16.41
N VAL A 142 18.33 -22.24 -15.61
CA VAL A 142 18.17 -20.80 -15.36
C VAL A 142 19.47 -20.21 -14.83
N TYR A 143 20.06 -20.83 -13.79
CA TYR A 143 21.33 -20.37 -13.25
C TYR A 143 22.48 -20.47 -14.25
N PHE A 144 22.57 -21.58 -15.00
CA PHE A 144 23.62 -21.75 -16.01
C PHE A 144 23.59 -20.63 -17.04
N ASN A 145 22.40 -20.28 -17.56
CA ASN A 145 22.25 -19.19 -18.51
C ASN A 145 22.74 -17.85 -17.95
N VAL A 146 22.26 -17.49 -16.75
CA VAL A 146 22.59 -16.21 -16.11
C VAL A 146 24.05 -16.15 -15.70
N LEU A 147 24.64 -17.27 -15.25
CA LEU A 147 26.05 -17.37 -14.94
C LEU A 147 26.92 -17.22 -16.17
N MET A 148 26.56 -17.89 -17.28
CA MET A 148 27.31 -17.74 -18.53
C MET A 148 27.31 -16.28 -18.97
N ASN A 149 26.15 -15.62 -18.98
CA ASN A 149 26.06 -14.20 -19.25
C ASN A 149 26.93 -13.38 -18.29
N ALA A 150 26.76 -13.56 -16.97
CA ALA A 150 27.51 -12.82 -15.96
C ALA A 150 29.03 -13.02 -16.04
N LEU A 151 29.51 -14.16 -16.53
CA LEU A 151 30.94 -14.48 -16.64
C LEU A 151 31.55 -13.99 -17.94
N THR A 152 30.79 -13.93 -19.04
CA THR A 152 31.31 -13.59 -20.36
C THR A 152 31.05 -12.14 -20.76
N THR A 153 30.01 -11.49 -20.23
CA THR A 153 29.69 -10.09 -20.54
C THR A 153 30.36 -9.10 -19.59
N THR A 154 30.66 -7.91 -20.12
CA THR A 154 30.89 -6.70 -19.32
C THR A 154 29.66 -5.80 -19.25
N ASP A 155 28.66 -6.02 -20.10
CA ASP A 155 27.41 -5.28 -20.11
C ASP A 155 26.35 -5.99 -19.26
N ILE A 156 26.15 -5.48 -18.05
CA ILE A 156 25.17 -6.01 -17.09
C ILE A 156 23.70 -5.81 -17.50
N THR A 157 23.46 -5.12 -18.61
CA THR A 157 22.10 -4.86 -19.13
C THR A 157 21.63 -5.97 -20.08
N VAL A 158 22.55 -6.77 -20.62
CA VAL A 158 22.24 -7.89 -21.51
C VAL A 158 21.59 -9.03 -20.73
N THR A 159 20.47 -9.54 -21.26
CA THR A 159 19.77 -10.70 -20.67
C THR A 159 20.37 -12.01 -21.15
N ASP A 160 20.68 -12.08 -22.45
CA ASP A 160 21.35 -13.21 -23.07
C ASP A 160 22.25 -12.72 -24.20
N ASN A 161 23.56 -13.00 -24.09
CA ASN A 161 24.57 -12.65 -25.08
C ASN A 161 24.97 -13.82 -25.98
N PHE A 162 24.31 -14.98 -25.83
CA PHE A 162 24.51 -16.19 -26.62
C PHE A 162 25.97 -16.73 -26.71
N GLU A 163 26.91 -16.21 -25.91
CA GLU A 163 28.34 -16.59 -25.86
C GLU A 163 28.57 -17.98 -25.21
N ARG A 164 27.95 -19.00 -25.79
CA ARG A 164 27.99 -20.43 -25.40
C ARG A 164 27.68 -21.31 -26.61
N SER A 165 27.67 -22.64 -26.43
CA SER A 165 27.51 -23.59 -27.54
C SER A 165 26.09 -24.16 -27.70
N ILE A 166 25.15 -23.81 -26.82
CA ILE A 166 23.79 -24.35 -26.82
C ILE A 166 22.77 -23.25 -26.52
N LEU A 167 21.61 -23.32 -27.20
CA LEU A 167 20.42 -22.61 -26.74
C LEU A 167 19.84 -23.39 -25.55
N THR A 168 19.72 -22.73 -24.41
CA THR A 168 19.21 -23.37 -23.19
C THR A 168 17.69 -23.40 -23.19
N ASP A 169 17.10 -24.29 -22.40
CA ASP A 169 15.66 -24.37 -22.15
C ASP A 169 15.05 -23.11 -21.52
N LEU A 170 15.85 -22.08 -21.21
CA LEU A 170 15.37 -20.74 -20.87
C LEU A 170 14.73 -19.99 -22.05
N TRP A 171 14.81 -20.54 -23.26
CA TRP A 171 14.10 -20.08 -24.44
C TRP A 171 12.99 -21.07 -24.82
N ALA A 172 11.75 -20.58 -24.94
CA ALA A 172 10.67 -21.30 -25.61
C ALA A 172 10.77 -20.98 -27.10
N ALA A 173 11.55 -21.77 -27.84
CA ALA A 173 11.86 -21.50 -29.23
C ALA A 173 11.44 -22.66 -30.14
N ASP A 174 11.20 -22.33 -31.40
CA ASP A 174 11.11 -23.34 -32.46
C ASP A 174 12.43 -24.16 -32.52
N PRO A 175 12.39 -25.49 -32.78
CA PRO A 175 13.58 -26.34 -32.86
C PRO A 175 14.65 -25.91 -33.87
N GLU A 176 14.31 -25.04 -34.82
CA GLU A 176 15.24 -24.48 -35.80
C GLU A 176 16.09 -23.33 -35.23
N TYR A 177 15.83 -22.85 -34.01
CA TYR A 177 16.74 -21.94 -33.33
C TYR A 177 17.92 -22.68 -32.71
N ALA A 178 19.12 -22.15 -32.93
CA ALA A 178 20.36 -22.66 -32.34
C ALA A 178 21.29 -21.52 -31.97
N VAL A 179 22.33 -21.83 -31.19
CA VAL A 179 23.46 -20.92 -30.99
C VAL A 179 24.62 -21.39 -31.87
N GLN A 180 25.14 -20.50 -32.72
CA GLN A 180 26.28 -20.76 -33.61
C GLN A 180 27.25 -19.59 -33.57
N ASN A 181 28.52 -19.88 -33.29
CA ASN A 181 29.60 -18.89 -33.22
C ASN A 181 29.36 -17.71 -32.25
N GLY A 182 28.55 -17.91 -31.22
CA GLY A 182 28.22 -16.85 -30.25
C GLY A 182 26.91 -16.13 -30.56
N ASP A 183 26.22 -16.45 -31.66
CA ASP A 183 24.98 -15.79 -32.06
C ASP A 183 23.78 -16.74 -32.00
N LEU A 184 22.59 -16.19 -31.72
CA LEU A 184 21.32 -16.87 -31.96
C LEU A 184 21.00 -16.86 -33.46
N VAL A 185 20.79 -18.05 -34.03
CA VAL A 185 20.55 -18.25 -35.45
C VAL A 185 19.28 -19.04 -35.70
N ASN A 186 18.62 -18.80 -36.84
CA ASN A 186 17.53 -19.64 -37.34
C ASN A 186 18.06 -20.55 -38.47
N THR A 187 18.15 -21.86 -38.22
CA THR A 187 18.73 -22.84 -39.15
C THR A 187 17.77 -23.32 -40.24
N ALA A 188 16.51 -22.89 -40.20
CA ALA A 188 15.52 -23.34 -41.16
C ALA A 188 15.84 -22.86 -42.58
N THR A 189 15.67 -23.77 -43.54
CA THR A 189 15.94 -23.49 -44.96
C THR A 189 14.71 -23.01 -45.74
N VAL A 190 13.52 -23.03 -45.12
CA VAL A 190 12.26 -22.58 -45.74
C VAL A 190 11.99 -21.16 -45.31
N GLY A 191 11.95 -20.20 -46.24
CA GLY A 191 11.92 -18.75 -45.97
C GLY A 191 10.60 -18.18 -45.42
N ASP A 192 10.06 -18.79 -44.36
CA ASP A 192 8.83 -18.39 -43.67
C ASP A 192 9.11 -17.62 -42.37
N TRP A 193 8.07 -16.98 -41.83
CA TRP A 193 8.10 -16.17 -40.61
C TRP A 193 7.63 -16.91 -39.34
N GLN A 194 7.37 -18.21 -39.42
CA GLN A 194 6.77 -19.01 -38.34
C GLN A 194 7.73 -19.36 -37.18
N TYR A 195 8.86 -18.66 -37.07
CA TYR A 195 9.95 -19.02 -36.17
C TYR A 195 10.10 -17.96 -35.09
N ILE A 196 9.52 -18.23 -33.92
CA ILE A 196 9.61 -17.37 -32.73
C ILE A 196 10.47 -18.03 -31.66
N ALA A 197 11.25 -17.22 -30.95
CA ALA A 197 11.96 -17.60 -29.74
C ALA A 197 11.57 -16.64 -28.61
N LEU A 198 10.94 -17.16 -27.54
CA LEU A 198 10.52 -16.37 -26.37
C LEU A 198 11.43 -16.64 -25.18
N TYR A 199 11.82 -15.58 -24.47
CA TYR A 199 12.61 -15.73 -23.25
C TYR A 199 11.70 -16.01 -22.05
N LYS A 200 12.01 -17.06 -21.28
CA LYS A 200 11.16 -17.51 -20.16
C LYS A 200 11.45 -16.80 -18.84
N GLY A 201 12.67 -16.28 -18.65
CA GLY A 201 13.16 -15.83 -17.35
C GLY A 201 12.75 -14.41 -16.94
N ILE A 202 12.04 -13.67 -17.78
CA ILE A 202 11.50 -12.33 -17.49
C ILE A 202 10.12 -12.23 -18.11
N THR A 203 9.13 -11.80 -17.32
CA THR A 203 7.77 -11.50 -17.79
C THR A 203 7.40 -10.04 -17.61
N ASN A 204 6.40 -9.59 -18.36
CA ASN A 204 5.92 -8.20 -18.44
C ASN A 204 6.99 -7.16 -18.81
N PRO A 205 7.97 -7.44 -19.69
CA PRO A 205 8.94 -6.43 -20.07
C PRO A 205 8.24 -5.27 -20.80
N ASN A 206 8.60 -4.04 -20.47
CA ASN A 206 8.19 -2.85 -21.20
C ASN A 206 9.32 -2.32 -22.11
N VAL A 207 10.52 -2.92 -22.06
CA VAL A 207 11.58 -2.69 -23.04
C VAL A 207 12.09 -4.03 -23.52
N ALA A 208 12.17 -4.19 -24.84
CA ALA A 208 12.85 -5.30 -25.48
C ALA A 208 13.92 -4.77 -26.43
N LYS A 209 15.08 -5.43 -26.44
CA LYS A 209 16.21 -5.10 -27.31
C LYS A 209 16.76 -6.34 -27.96
N MET A 210 17.16 -6.21 -29.21
CA MET A 210 18.01 -7.17 -29.88
C MET A 210 19.11 -6.44 -30.64
N ARG A 211 20.30 -7.04 -30.72
CA ARG A 211 21.39 -6.54 -31.53
C ARG A 211 21.64 -7.50 -32.67
N TRP A 212 21.55 -7.00 -33.90
CA TRP A 212 21.94 -7.80 -35.06
C TRP A 212 23.43 -8.11 -34.98
N SER A 213 23.79 -9.36 -35.21
CA SER A 213 25.19 -9.77 -35.29
C SER A 213 25.92 -8.92 -36.32
N THR A 214 27.17 -8.56 -36.03
CA THR A 214 28.04 -7.90 -37.02
C THR A 214 28.24 -8.72 -38.30
N THR A 215 27.95 -10.03 -38.28
CA THR A 215 27.99 -10.88 -39.47
C THR A 215 26.67 -10.96 -40.25
N ALA A 216 25.57 -10.38 -39.74
CA ALA A 216 24.29 -10.31 -40.43
C ALA A 216 24.38 -9.54 -41.76
N ASP A 217 23.33 -9.61 -42.59
CA ASP A 217 23.23 -8.83 -43.81
C ASP A 217 21.96 -7.95 -43.88
N ALA A 218 21.92 -7.03 -44.83
CA ALA A 218 20.81 -6.09 -44.97
C ALA A 218 19.45 -6.77 -45.25
N ALA A 219 19.45 -7.94 -45.92
CA ALA A 219 18.23 -8.69 -46.18
C ALA A 219 17.71 -9.38 -44.90
N GLY A 220 18.64 -9.84 -44.05
CA GLY A 220 18.32 -10.38 -42.74
C GLY A 220 17.80 -9.32 -41.76
N VAL A 221 18.44 -8.15 -41.72
CA VAL A 221 17.98 -7.01 -40.90
C VAL A 221 16.54 -6.60 -41.27
N GLU A 222 16.20 -6.55 -42.56
CA GLU A 222 14.84 -6.24 -43.03
C GLU A 222 13.78 -7.28 -42.58
N GLN A 223 14.21 -8.52 -42.34
CA GLN A 223 13.34 -9.67 -42.13
C GLN A 223 13.60 -10.31 -40.76
N SER A 224 13.79 -9.47 -39.76
CA SER A 224 13.85 -9.83 -38.35
C SER A 224 13.14 -8.78 -37.49
N GLY A 225 12.86 -9.12 -36.25
CA GLY A 225 12.14 -8.24 -35.35
C GLY A 225 12.05 -8.75 -33.92
N LEU A 226 11.41 -7.95 -33.10
CA LEU A 226 11.04 -8.29 -31.73
C LEU A 226 9.58 -8.71 -31.68
N VAL A 227 9.28 -9.72 -30.89
CA VAL A 227 7.90 -10.06 -30.50
C VAL A 227 7.65 -9.61 -29.08
N LEU A 228 6.48 -9.02 -28.84
CA LEU A 228 6.12 -8.38 -27.58
C LEU A 228 4.68 -8.72 -27.21
N MET A 229 4.38 -8.66 -25.92
CA MET A 229 3.04 -8.95 -25.36
C MET A 229 2.47 -10.28 -25.86
N MET A 230 3.32 -11.31 -25.91
CA MET A 230 2.94 -12.66 -26.31
C MET A 230 2.14 -13.32 -25.19
N GLU A 231 1.01 -13.93 -25.52
CA GLU A 231 -0.03 -14.35 -24.56
C GLU A 231 0.29 -15.67 -23.86
N ALA A 232 1.17 -16.48 -24.44
CA ALA A 232 1.65 -17.73 -23.88
C ALA A 232 3.16 -17.86 -24.05
N CYS A 233 3.76 -18.70 -23.21
CA CYS A 233 5.18 -19.02 -23.25
C CYS A 233 5.43 -20.13 -24.29
N SER A 234 5.07 -19.87 -25.54
CA SER A 234 5.12 -20.82 -26.64
C SER A 234 5.48 -20.09 -27.94
N PRO A 235 6.28 -20.70 -28.84
CA PRO A 235 6.53 -20.11 -30.16
C PRO A 235 5.24 -19.95 -30.99
N ASP A 236 4.20 -20.74 -30.71
CA ASP A 236 2.90 -20.67 -31.37
C ASP A 236 1.95 -19.62 -30.75
N ALA A 237 2.42 -18.79 -29.82
CA ALA A 237 1.57 -17.86 -29.10
C ALA A 237 1.08 -16.70 -30.00
N ASP A 238 -0.06 -16.13 -29.60
CA ASP A 238 -0.57 -14.87 -30.13
C ASP A 238 0.14 -13.69 -29.42
N GLY A 239 0.29 -12.56 -30.12
CA GLY A 239 0.94 -11.36 -29.55
C GLY A 239 1.18 -10.29 -30.61
N TYR A 240 2.18 -9.43 -30.40
CA TYR A 240 2.61 -8.44 -31.40
C TYR A 240 4.02 -8.70 -31.90
N ALA A 241 4.33 -8.18 -33.09
CA ALA A 241 5.68 -8.09 -33.59
C ALA A 241 5.98 -6.71 -34.15
N ILE A 242 7.22 -6.26 -33.94
CA ILE A 242 7.79 -5.05 -34.54
C ILE A 242 8.85 -5.48 -35.54
N THR A 243 8.72 -5.04 -36.80
CA THR A 243 9.74 -5.26 -37.84
C THR A 243 10.14 -3.95 -38.51
N MET A 244 11.42 -3.87 -38.89
CA MET A 244 12.01 -2.77 -39.66
C MET A 244 12.00 -3.14 -41.14
N ARG A 245 11.15 -2.50 -41.94
CA ARG A 245 11.03 -2.74 -43.38
C ARG A 245 11.87 -1.73 -44.16
N THR A 246 13.18 -1.95 -44.21
CA THR A 246 14.18 -1.06 -44.84
C THR A 246 13.89 -0.79 -46.32
N THR A 247 13.45 -1.78 -47.09
CA THR A 247 13.08 -1.56 -48.50
C THR A 247 11.87 -0.65 -48.70
N LEU A 248 11.14 -0.32 -47.63
CA LEU A 248 9.93 0.49 -47.63
C LEU A 248 10.04 1.72 -46.71
N ASP A 249 11.19 1.93 -46.05
CA ASP A 249 11.39 2.97 -45.02
C ASP A 249 10.32 2.95 -43.91
N GLU A 250 9.85 1.75 -43.51
CA GLU A 250 8.71 1.59 -42.59
C GLU A 250 9.08 0.86 -41.30
N VAL A 251 8.59 1.36 -40.16
CA VAL A 251 8.37 0.59 -38.93
C VAL A 251 6.97 -0.03 -39.01
N ARG A 252 6.82 -1.32 -38.72
CA ARG A 252 5.51 -1.98 -38.73
C ARG A 252 5.21 -2.71 -37.43
N LEU A 253 4.00 -2.47 -36.92
CA LEU A 253 3.35 -3.28 -35.89
C LEU A 253 2.47 -4.34 -36.55
N TRP A 254 2.68 -5.59 -36.17
CA TRP A 254 1.91 -6.73 -36.62
C TRP A 254 1.19 -7.37 -35.45
N THR A 255 0.00 -7.93 -35.69
CA THR A 255 -0.48 -9.03 -34.86
C THR A 255 0.29 -10.31 -35.21
N VAL A 256 0.55 -11.10 -34.18
CA VAL A 256 0.96 -12.50 -34.27
C VAL A 256 -0.25 -13.35 -33.94
N THR A 257 -0.51 -14.34 -34.78
CA THR A 257 -1.61 -15.30 -34.62
C THR A 257 -1.06 -16.70 -34.88
N ASN A 258 -1.16 -17.59 -33.90
CA ASN A 258 -0.58 -18.93 -33.90
C ASN A 258 0.91 -18.95 -34.29
N GLY A 259 1.72 -18.05 -33.71
CA GLY A 259 3.16 -17.98 -33.98
C GLY A 259 3.57 -17.38 -35.32
N VAL A 260 2.63 -16.83 -36.11
CA VAL A 260 2.90 -16.28 -37.45
C VAL A 260 2.50 -14.80 -37.51
N LEU A 261 3.30 -13.98 -38.21
CA LEU A 261 2.92 -12.61 -38.56
C LEU A 261 1.63 -12.61 -39.40
N ASP A 262 0.59 -11.94 -38.91
CA ASP A 262 -0.75 -11.97 -39.49
C ASP A 262 -1.12 -10.62 -40.13
N ALA A 263 -1.72 -9.69 -39.37
CA ALA A 263 -2.17 -8.40 -39.88
C ALA A 263 -1.25 -7.26 -39.45
N VAL A 264 -0.98 -6.31 -40.34
CA VAL A 264 -0.36 -5.04 -39.95
C VAL A 264 -1.40 -4.19 -39.22
N VAL A 265 -1.14 -3.86 -37.97
CA VAL A 265 -1.98 -2.99 -37.14
C VAL A 265 -1.74 -1.53 -37.49
N GLU A 266 -0.48 -1.11 -37.45
CA GLU A 266 -0.05 0.24 -37.80
C GLU A 266 1.33 0.18 -38.47
N LYS A 267 1.61 1.20 -39.28
CA LYS A 267 2.93 1.44 -39.85
C LYS A 267 3.25 2.93 -39.85
N VAL A 268 4.52 3.25 -39.64
CA VAL A 268 5.04 4.62 -39.71
C VAL A 268 6.27 4.63 -40.60
N ASN A 269 6.39 5.66 -41.43
CA ASN A 269 7.58 5.87 -42.25
C ASN A 269 8.64 6.61 -41.44
N TYR A 270 9.90 6.22 -41.60
CA TYR A 270 11.05 6.94 -41.08
C TYR A 270 11.85 7.60 -42.20
N THR A 271 12.71 8.55 -41.84
CA THR A 271 13.62 9.25 -42.77
C THR A 271 15.08 9.10 -42.40
N LEU A 272 15.35 8.34 -41.33
CA LEU A 272 16.68 7.99 -40.86
C LEU A 272 17.30 6.92 -41.77
N PRO A 273 18.64 6.74 -41.74
CA PRO A 273 19.30 5.68 -42.49
C PRO A 273 18.77 4.29 -42.11
N ASP A 274 18.80 3.36 -43.07
CA ASP A 274 18.44 1.96 -42.80
C ASP A 274 19.32 1.35 -41.70
N PRO A 275 18.74 0.60 -40.76
CA PRO A 275 19.49 -0.19 -39.78
C PRO A 275 20.50 -1.13 -40.47
N GLN A 276 21.66 -1.28 -39.86
CA GLN A 276 22.78 -2.09 -40.34
C GLN A 276 23.12 -3.21 -39.34
N PRO A 277 23.82 -4.27 -39.79
CA PRO A 277 24.42 -5.26 -38.90
C PRO A 277 25.26 -4.61 -37.78
N GLY A 278 25.24 -5.18 -36.58
CA GLY A 278 25.92 -4.66 -35.39
C GLY A 278 25.16 -3.58 -34.61
N GLN A 279 24.01 -3.10 -35.12
CA GLN A 279 23.19 -2.09 -34.44
C GLN A 279 22.13 -2.73 -33.53
N GLU A 280 21.71 -1.99 -32.51
CA GLU A 280 20.67 -2.40 -31.57
C GLU A 280 19.30 -1.90 -32.01
N LEU A 281 18.33 -2.81 -32.17
CA LEU A 281 16.91 -2.48 -32.18
C LEU A 281 16.38 -2.48 -30.75
N LYS A 282 15.74 -1.38 -30.35
CA LYS A 282 15.07 -1.23 -29.06
C LYS A 282 13.61 -0.84 -29.27
N VAL A 283 12.71 -1.53 -28.57
CA VAL A 283 11.29 -1.19 -28.50
C VAL A 283 10.91 -0.90 -27.05
N VAL A 284 10.30 0.25 -26.81
CA VAL A 284 9.69 0.62 -25.52
C VAL A 284 8.18 0.56 -25.64
N VAL A 285 7.53 -0.19 -24.76
CA VAL A 285 6.09 -0.37 -24.70
C VAL A 285 5.52 0.50 -23.59
N THR A 286 4.54 1.32 -23.93
CA THR A 286 3.68 2.01 -22.95
C THR A 286 2.23 1.66 -23.21
N THR A 287 1.40 1.73 -22.17
CA THR A 287 -0.04 1.46 -22.29
C THR A 287 -0.80 2.52 -21.53
N ASP A 288 -1.77 3.14 -22.18
CA ASP A 288 -2.64 4.13 -21.56
C ASP A 288 -4.11 3.86 -21.91
N ALA A 289 -5.01 4.82 -21.66
CA ALA A 289 -6.42 4.68 -22.02
C ALA A 289 -6.66 4.63 -23.54
N SER A 290 -5.74 5.15 -24.35
CA SER A 290 -5.83 5.27 -25.80
C SER A 290 -5.28 4.07 -26.57
N GLY A 291 -4.42 3.26 -25.97
CA GLY A 291 -3.92 2.03 -26.62
C GLY A 291 -2.66 1.45 -25.99
N HIS A 292 -2.07 0.50 -26.71
CA HIS A 292 -0.66 0.13 -26.55
C HIS A 292 0.19 0.96 -27.53
N HIS A 293 1.32 1.46 -27.09
CA HIS A 293 2.25 2.25 -27.90
C HIS A 293 3.63 1.62 -27.87
N PHE A 294 4.29 1.59 -29.02
CA PHE A 294 5.57 0.96 -29.24
C PHE A 294 6.52 1.99 -29.85
N ASP A 295 7.36 2.58 -29.00
CA ASP A 295 8.41 3.49 -29.43
C ASP A 295 9.62 2.70 -29.90
N VAL A 296 10.00 2.89 -31.16
CA VAL A 296 11.05 2.10 -31.82
C VAL A 296 12.31 2.95 -32.02
N PHE A 297 13.44 2.40 -31.59
CA PHE A 297 14.75 3.02 -31.67
C PHE A 297 15.76 2.09 -32.32
N VAL A 298 16.71 2.65 -33.06
CA VAL A 298 17.92 1.94 -33.51
C VAL A 298 19.17 2.71 -33.09
N ASP A 299 20.07 2.06 -32.35
CA ASP A 299 21.23 2.68 -31.70
C ASP A 299 20.87 3.98 -30.93
N GLY A 300 19.70 3.98 -30.29
CA GLY A 300 19.18 5.12 -29.53
C GLY A 300 18.55 6.24 -30.37
N LEU A 301 18.58 6.17 -31.70
CA LEU A 301 17.85 7.10 -32.58
C LEU A 301 16.39 6.67 -32.68
N PHE A 302 15.45 7.61 -32.56
CA PHE A 302 14.01 7.33 -32.61
C PHE A 302 13.50 7.21 -34.06
N TYR A 303 13.02 6.03 -34.45
CA TYR A 303 12.51 5.74 -35.80
C TYR A 303 11.01 5.95 -35.92
N GLY A 304 10.28 5.94 -34.81
CA GLY A 304 8.85 6.25 -34.79
C GLY A 304 8.10 5.50 -33.70
N GLN A 305 6.84 5.89 -33.52
CA GLN A 305 5.88 5.19 -32.66
C GLN A 305 4.84 4.53 -33.54
N VAL A 306 4.52 3.27 -33.24
CA VAL A 306 3.35 2.55 -33.77
C VAL A 306 2.50 2.11 -32.58
N SER A 307 1.19 2.00 -32.76
CA SER A 307 0.22 1.85 -31.68
C SER A 307 -0.92 0.92 -32.07
N ASP A 308 -1.53 0.31 -31.06
CA ASP A 308 -2.79 -0.40 -31.18
C ASP A 308 -3.82 0.18 -30.20
N ALA A 309 -4.72 1.00 -30.74
CA ALA A 309 -5.80 1.58 -29.95
C ALA A 309 -6.83 0.54 -29.46
N ALA A 310 -6.93 -0.62 -30.13
CA ALA A 310 -7.88 -1.66 -29.79
C ALA A 310 -7.35 -2.68 -28.78
N LYS A 311 -6.05 -2.64 -28.45
CA LYS A 311 -5.39 -3.56 -27.51
C LYS A 311 -5.69 -5.03 -27.83
N LEU A 312 -5.52 -5.39 -29.10
CA LEU A 312 -5.82 -6.71 -29.64
C LEU A 312 -5.10 -7.87 -28.94
N ARG A 313 -4.00 -7.60 -28.21
CA ARG A 313 -3.24 -8.58 -27.43
C ARG A 313 -2.79 -7.96 -26.11
N ASN A 314 -2.73 -8.77 -25.05
CA ASN A 314 -2.34 -8.33 -23.71
C ASN A 314 -1.42 -9.36 -23.01
N GLY A 315 -0.51 -9.96 -23.78
CA GLY A 315 0.40 -10.95 -23.25
C GLY A 315 1.55 -10.36 -22.44
N LYS A 316 2.38 -11.25 -21.88
CA LYS A 316 3.44 -10.92 -20.91
C LYS A 316 4.82 -11.42 -21.29
N TYR A 317 4.94 -12.12 -22.42
CA TYR A 317 6.22 -12.63 -22.90
C TYR A 317 6.74 -11.78 -24.07
N ALA A 318 8.06 -11.76 -24.23
CA ALA A 318 8.74 -11.10 -25.32
C ALA A 318 9.91 -11.95 -25.80
N GLY A 319 10.39 -11.65 -27.00
CA GLY A 319 11.37 -12.47 -27.67
C GLY A 319 11.74 -11.96 -29.05
N ILE A 320 12.23 -12.86 -29.87
CA ILE A 320 12.77 -12.60 -31.19
C ILE A 320 11.94 -13.35 -32.23
N ILE A 321 11.78 -12.73 -33.40
CA ILE A 321 11.26 -13.39 -34.60
C ILE A 321 12.23 -13.17 -35.76
N LEU A 322 12.71 -14.27 -36.33
CA LEU A 322 13.64 -14.30 -37.46
C LEU A 322 12.98 -15.00 -38.63
N LYS A 323 12.93 -14.34 -39.78
CA LYS A 323 12.60 -15.03 -41.02
C LYS A 323 13.72 -15.99 -41.39
N ALA A 324 13.35 -17.22 -41.70
CA ALA A 324 14.29 -18.28 -42.04
C ALA A 324 15.01 -18.06 -43.39
N ASN A 325 16.07 -18.83 -43.61
CA ASN A 325 16.92 -18.81 -44.82
C ASN A 325 17.49 -17.41 -45.15
N LEU A 326 17.82 -16.65 -44.11
CA LEU A 326 18.47 -15.35 -44.18
C LEU A 326 19.56 -15.27 -43.11
N ASN A 327 20.46 -14.30 -43.27
CA ASN A 327 21.52 -14.02 -42.30
C ASN A 327 21.09 -12.87 -41.39
N ASN A 328 20.23 -13.21 -40.42
CA ASN A 328 19.62 -12.30 -39.46
C ASN A 328 19.98 -12.65 -38.01
N ASP A 329 21.17 -13.19 -37.84
CA ASP A 329 21.71 -13.66 -36.58
C ASP A 329 21.74 -12.55 -35.52
N ILE A 330 21.52 -12.90 -34.26
CA ILE A 330 21.41 -11.97 -33.13
C ILE A 330 22.53 -12.24 -32.13
N GLU A 331 23.35 -11.22 -31.86
CA GLU A 331 24.48 -11.33 -30.91
C GLU A 331 24.04 -11.05 -29.47
N ASP A 332 23.09 -10.13 -29.25
CA ASP A 332 22.59 -9.81 -27.91
C ASP A 332 21.06 -9.70 -27.88
N PHE A 333 20.47 -10.16 -26.77
CA PHE A 333 19.08 -9.93 -26.43
C PHE A 333 18.95 -9.40 -25.01
N SER A 334 18.09 -8.39 -24.84
CA SER A 334 17.84 -7.78 -23.52
C SER A 334 16.37 -7.51 -23.30
N LEU A 335 15.89 -7.86 -22.11
CA LEU A 335 14.60 -7.45 -21.59
C LEU A 335 14.80 -6.55 -20.37
N GLU A 336 14.02 -5.48 -20.33
CA GLU A 336 13.92 -4.64 -19.15
C GLU A 336 12.44 -4.49 -18.81
N THR A 337 12.12 -4.74 -17.56
CA THR A 337 10.98 -4.10 -16.92
C THR A 337 11.50 -2.74 -16.48
N GLY A 338 11.16 -1.68 -17.21
CA GLY A 338 11.45 -0.31 -16.80
C GLY A 338 10.84 -0.11 -15.43
N SER A 339 11.59 0.50 -14.51
CA SER A 339 11.01 0.98 -13.27
C SER A 339 9.82 1.85 -13.63
N ASP A 340 8.65 1.55 -13.07
CA ASP A 340 7.65 2.58 -12.96
C ASP A 340 8.30 3.74 -12.17
N ILE A 341 8.42 4.87 -12.85
CA ILE A 341 8.97 6.13 -12.32
C ILE A 341 7.90 7.22 -12.30
N VAL A 342 6.68 6.92 -12.75
CA VAL A 342 5.64 7.92 -12.93
C VAL A 342 4.84 7.99 -11.64
N LYS A 343 5.29 8.83 -10.72
CA LYS A 343 4.57 9.07 -9.47
C LYS A 343 3.09 9.49 -9.68
N PRO A 344 2.22 9.26 -8.68
CA PRO A 344 0.90 9.86 -8.64
C PRO A 344 0.93 11.39 -8.70
N ASP A 345 -0.12 12.00 -9.25
CA ASP A 345 -0.32 13.44 -9.16
C ASP A 345 -0.58 13.87 -7.70
N PRO A 346 -0.11 15.06 -7.27
CA PRO A 346 -0.44 15.57 -5.95
C PRO A 346 -1.94 15.83 -5.82
N VAL A 347 -2.53 15.38 -4.72
CA VAL A 347 -3.94 15.62 -4.43
C VAL A 347 -4.21 17.08 -4.05
N VAL A 348 -5.46 17.52 -4.20
CA VAL A 348 -5.94 18.80 -3.68
C VAL A 348 -6.88 18.56 -2.51
N LEU A 349 -6.42 18.86 -1.31
CA LEU A 349 -7.18 18.80 -0.07
C LEU A 349 -8.10 20.02 0.08
N THR A 350 -9.34 19.77 0.46
CA THR A 350 -10.34 20.78 0.80
C THR A 350 -10.90 20.53 2.20
N VAL A 351 -10.96 21.56 3.03
CA VAL A 351 -11.61 21.49 4.35
C VAL A 351 -13.13 21.63 4.16
N THR A 352 -13.90 20.65 4.63
CA THR A 352 -15.37 20.62 4.46
C THR A 352 -16.14 20.80 5.76
N GLY A 353 -15.50 20.61 6.91
CA GLY A 353 -16.14 20.76 8.22
C GLY A 353 -15.15 20.86 9.37
N THR A 354 -15.57 21.51 10.45
CA THR A 354 -14.81 21.59 11.70
C THR A 354 -15.75 21.43 12.89
N THR A 355 -15.27 20.74 13.92
CA THR A 355 -15.86 20.71 15.26
C THR A 355 -14.81 21.25 16.25
N PRO A 356 -15.06 21.26 17.57
CA PRO A 356 -14.02 21.56 18.55
C PRO A 356 -12.84 20.58 18.53
N THR A 357 -13.04 19.34 18.06
CA THR A 357 -12.03 18.27 18.17
C THR A 357 -11.70 17.60 16.86
N THR A 358 -12.33 18.02 15.75
CA THR A 358 -12.15 17.38 14.44
C THR A 358 -12.10 18.38 13.29
N VAL A 359 -11.44 17.98 12.21
CA VAL A 359 -11.49 18.62 10.89
C VAL A 359 -11.74 17.55 9.84
N THR A 360 -12.71 17.79 8.94
CA THR A 360 -13.00 16.91 7.82
C THR A 360 -12.36 17.44 6.55
N LEU A 361 -11.63 16.56 5.86
CA LEU A 361 -10.94 16.83 4.60
C LEU A 361 -11.58 16.01 3.48
N GLN A 362 -11.59 16.57 2.27
CA GLN A 362 -12.05 15.92 1.04
C GLN A 362 -11.04 16.17 -0.09
N TRP A 363 -10.87 15.17 -0.96
CA TRP A 363 -10.02 15.24 -2.15
C TRP A 363 -10.56 14.31 -3.26
N ASN A 364 -9.97 14.37 -4.45
CA ASN A 364 -10.15 13.35 -5.49
C ASN A 364 -8.96 12.39 -5.47
N ALA A 365 -9.23 11.09 -5.54
CA ALA A 365 -8.19 10.07 -5.59
C ALA A 365 -7.27 10.29 -6.80
N PRO A 366 -5.94 10.22 -6.64
CA PRO A 366 -5.00 10.30 -7.76
C PRO A 366 -4.89 8.93 -8.48
N GLY A 367 -4.15 8.90 -9.56
CA GLY A 367 -3.76 7.65 -10.22
C GLY A 367 -2.57 6.97 -9.54
N ASP A 368 -2.23 5.83 -10.09
CA ASP A 368 -0.93 5.18 -9.92
C ASP A 368 0.12 6.02 -10.68
N ASP A 369 -0.11 6.19 -11.99
CA ASP A 369 0.68 7.03 -12.88
C ASP A 369 -0.02 8.37 -13.13
N GLY A 370 0.37 9.42 -12.39
CA GLY A 370 -0.29 10.73 -12.46
C GLY A 370 -1.76 10.64 -12.07
N SER A 371 -2.65 10.68 -13.06
CA SER A 371 -4.11 10.58 -12.89
C SER A 371 -4.73 9.29 -13.45
N VAL A 372 -3.91 8.29 -13.80
CA VAL A 372 -4.36 7.01 -14.38
C VAL A 372 -4.11 5.87 -13.40
N GLY A 373 -5.04 4.92 -13.31
CA GLY A 373 -4.93 3.78 -12.39
C GLY A 373 -5.43 4.10 -10.98
N THR A 374 -4.88 3.39 -9.99
CA THR A 374 -5.24 3.52 -8.58
C THR A 374 -3.97 3.50 -7.75
N ALA A 375 -3.69 4.58 -7.02
CA ALA A 375 -2.56 4.61 -6.10
C ALA A 375 -2.67 3.52 -5.01
N ALA A 376 -1.53 3.15 -4.41
CA ALA A 376 -1.49 2.14 -3.37
C ALA A 376 -1.85 2.68 -1.99
N THR A 377 -1.34 3.85 -1.59
CA THR A 377 -1.51 4.38 -0.21
C THR A 377 -1.53 5.91 -0.13
N TYR A 378 -2.16 6.43 0.94
CA TYR A 378 -2.05 7.82 1.39
C TYR A 378 -1.20 7.94 2.65
N ASP A 379 -0.45 9.03 2.78
CA ASP A 379 0.16 9.50 4.04
C ASP A 379 -0.39 10.90 4.30
N LEU A 380 -1.45 11.00 5.11
CA LEU A 380 -2.07 12.26 5.51
C LEU A 380 -1.50 12.73 6.84
N ARG A 381 -1.11 14.01 6.92
CA ARG A 381 -0.49 14.59 8.13
C ARG A 381 -1.11 15.91 8.52
N TYR A 382 -0.97 16.24 9.80
CA TYR A 382 -1.40 17.51 10.38
C TYR A 382 -0.37 18.11 11.35
N SER A 383 -0.41 19.43 11.53
CA SER A 383 0.48 20.18 12.41
C SER A 383 -0.15 21.50 12.86
N THR A 384 0.26 22.05 14.00
CA THR A 384 -0.10 23.42 14.42
C THR A 384 0.80 24.49 13.78
N SER A 385 1.79 24.07 13.00
CA SER A 385 2.64 24.92 12.16
C SER A 385 2.44 24.56 10.69
N ALA A 386 2.68 25.52 9.79
CA ALA A 386 2.57 25.27 8.35
C ALA A 386 3.48 24.10 7.91
N ILE A 387 2.91 23.18 7.15
CA ILE A 387 3.61 22.02 6.60
C ILE A 387 4.25 22.41 5.25
N THR A 388 5.43 21.87 5.00
CA THR A 388 6.27 22.03 3.80
C THR A 388 6.94 20.69 3.52
N ASP A 389 7.50 20.48 2.32
CA ASP A 389 8.24 19.25 2.02
C ASP A 389 9.35 18.96 3.05
N ALA A 390 10.02 20.01 3.54
CA ALA A 390 11.13 19.89 4.48
C ALA A 390 10.72 19.44 5.89
N ASN A 391 9.47 19.65 6.29
CA ASN A 391 8.99 19.30 7.64
C ASN A 391 7.82 18.30 7.63
N PHE A 392 7.37 17.83 6.46
CA PHE A 392 6.27 16.87 6.33
C PHE A 392 6.50 15.62 7.19
N ALA A 393 7.70 15.05 7.13
CA ALA A 393 8.06 13.86 7.90
C ALA A 393 8.00 14.06 9.44
N GLN A 394 8.01 15.31 9.93
CA GLN A 394 7.92 15.66 11.35
C GLN A 394 6.48 15.99 11.80
N ALA A 395 5.55 16.21 10.86
CA ALA A 395 4.14 16.42 11.16
C ALA A 395 3.49 15.12 11.66
N MET A 396 2.41 15.25 12.41
CA MET A 396 1.71 14.12 13.01
C MET A 396 0.92 13.38 11.93
N GLN A 397 1.17 12.07 11.78
CA GLN A 397 0.46 11.24 10.82
C GLN A 397 -0.97 10.95 11.31
N VAL A 398 -1.94 11.04 10.40
CA VAL A 398 -3.32 10.61 10.62
C VAL A 398 -3.37 9.09 10.49
N SER A 399 -4.28 8.44 11.21
CA SER A 399 -4.51 7.01 11.08
C SER A 399 -5.94 6.74 10.61
N GLY A 400 -6.12 5.72 9.79
CA GLY A 400 -7.45 5.31 9.31
C GLY A 400 -7.88 6.07 8.05
N GLU A 401 -6.93 6.48 7.22
CA GLU A 401 -7.19 6.92 5.87
C GLU A 401 -7.92 5.83 5.08
N PRO A 402 -8.87 6.18 4.18
CA PRO A 402 -9.43 5.21 3.27
C PRO A 402 -8.32 4.68 2.33
N ASN A 403 -8.44 3.44 1.88
CA ASN A 403 -7.62 2.97 0.76
C ASN A 403 -7.89 3.87 -0.46
N PRO A 404 -6.86 4.24 -1.25
CA PRO A 404 -7.11 4.97 -2.49
C PRO A 404 -8.08 4.20 -3.40
N ASP A 405 -9.04 4.93 -3.95
CA ASP A 405 -9.97 4.41 -4.95
C ASP A 405 -9.47 4.80 -6.35
N THR A 406 -10.15 4.31 -7.39
CA THR A 406 -9.93 4.68 -8.78
C THR A 406 -9.80 6.19 -8.96
N ALA A 407 -8.83 6.61 -9.78
CA ALA A 407 -8.51 8.02 -9.99
C ALA A 407 -9.74 8.86 -10.35
N GLY A 408 -9.83 10.04 -9.74
CA GLY A 408 -10.95 10.98 -9.88
C GLY A 408 -12.12 10.74 -8.93
N THR A 409 -12.14 9.64 -8.18
CA THR A 409 -13.17 9.36 -7.17
C THR A 409 -13.04 10.32 -5.98
N VAL A 410 -14.15 10.93 -5.56
CA VAL A 410 -14.18 11.79 -4.38
C VAL A 410 -14.02 10.94 -3.11
N GLN A 411 -12.98 11.24 -2.32
CA GLN A 411 -12.72 10.60 -1.03
C GLN A 411 -12.62 11.65 0.08
N SER A 412 -12.76 11.19 1.33
CA SER A 412 -12.72 12.05 2.50
C SER A 412 -12.14 11.32 3.71
N ALA A 413 -11.58 12.09 4.65
CA ALA A 413 -11.16 11.60 5.96
C ALA A 413 -11.43 12.66 7.03
N THR A 414 -11.75 12.21 8.24
CA THR A 414 -11.89 13.09 9.41
C THR A 414 -10.71 12.94 10.35
N VAL A 415 -9.95 14.03 10.51
CA VAL A 415 -8.85 14.14 11.45
C VAL A 415 -9.43 14.47 12.83
N GLY A 416 -9.30 13.54 13.77
CA GLY A 416 -9.78 13.66 15.15
C GLY A 416 -8.68 13.99 16.17
N GLY A 417 -9.06 14.06 17.44
CA GLY A 417 -8.11 14.30 18.55
C GLY A 417 -7.53 15.71 18.62
N LEU A 418 -8.15 16.69 17.96
CA LEU A 418 -7.66 18.05 17.88
C LEU A 418 -8.08 18.89 19.10
N SER A 419 -7.30 19.92 19.43
CA SER A 419 -7.65 20.87 20.49
C SER A 419 -8.64 21.92 19.99
N PRO A 420 -9.62 22.36 20.79
CA PRO A 420 -10.54 23.46 20.45
C PRO A 420 -9.82 24.79 20.19
N SER A 421 -10.45 25.66 19.41
CA SER A 421 -9.94 27.01 19.09
C SER A 421 -8.48 27.04 18.60
N THR A 422 -8.04 25.98 17.93
CA THR A 422 -6.64 25.78 17.52
C THR A 422 -6.55 25.66 16.00
N THR A 423 -5.62 26.40 15.40
CA THR A 423 -5.34 26.32 13.96
C THR A 423 -4.42 25.14 13.65
N TYR A 424 -4.85 24.31 12.70
CA TYR A 424 -4.09 23.19 12.17
C TYR A 424 -3.89 23.35 10.66
N PHE A 425 -2.78 22.83 10.17
CA PHE A 425 -2.40 22.71 8.76
C PHE A 425 -2.38 21.23 8.39
N PHE A 426 -2.82 20.91 7.18
CA PHE A 426 -2.96 19.54 6.69
C PHE A 426 -2.20 19.39 5.38
N ALA A 427 -1.56 18.25 5.16
CA ALA A 427 -0.92 17.93 3.89
C ALA A 427 -0.90 16.41 3.68
N MET A 428 -0.85 15.97 2.43
CA MET A 428 -0.84 14.56 2.06
C MET A 428 0.18 14.30 0.96
N VAL A 429 0.79 13.13 0.99
CA VAL A 429 1.46 12.51 -0.18
C VAL A 429 0.80 11.18 -0.49
N THR A 430 0.86 10.79 -1.76
CA THR A 430 0.30 9.53 -2.26
C THR A 430 1.41 8.66 -2.82
N ARG A 431 1.31 7.33 -2.68
CA ARG A 431 2.29 6.38 -3.23
C ARG A 431 1.62 5.35 -4.13
N ASP A 432 2.24 5.04 -5.26
CA ASP A 432 1.85 3.96 -6.18
C ASP A 432 2.32 2.58 -5.68
N ASP A 433 2.03 1.52 -6.45
CA ASP A 433 2.41 0.14 -6.12
C ASP A 433 3.92 -0.15 -6.28
N ALA A 434 4.61 0.66 -7.10
CA ALA A 434 6.05 0.66 -7.31
C ALA A 434 6.82 1.42 -6.22
N GLY A 435 6.13 2.22 -5.40
CA GLY A 435 6.67 3.01 -4.30
C GLY A 435 7.07 4.45 -4.67
N ASN A 436 6.81 4.95 -5.89
CA ASN A 436 7.00 6.36 -6.18
C ASN A 436 6.01 7.20 -5.38
N THR A 437 6.46 8.38 -4.96
CA THR A 437 5.70 9.27 -4.07
C THR A 437 5.37 10.54 -4.82
N SER A 438 4.11 10.98 -4.74
CA SER A 438 3.65 12.25 -5.30
C SER A 438 4.44 13.43 -4.74
N ASP A 439 4.32 14.60 -5.39
CA ASP A 439 4.64 15.86 -4.69
C ASP A 439 3.68 16.07 -3.52
N LEU A 440 4.05 16.96 -2.59
CA LEU A 440 3.18 17.37 -1.50
C LEU A 440 1.89 18.00 -2.04
N SER A 441 0.75 17.66 -1.44
CA SER A 441 -0.53 18.33 -1.71
C SER A 441 -0.44 19.84 -1.45
N ASN A 442 -1.51 20.57 -1.78
CA ASN A 442 -1.72 21.88 -1.15
C ASN A 442 -1.80 21.73 0.39
N VAL A 443 -1.59 22.84 1.10
CA VAL A 443 -1.54 22.85 2.57
C VAL A 443 -2.68 23.69 3.13
N PRO A 444 -3.94 23.21 3.11
CA PRO A 444 -5.05 23.94 3.71
C PRO A 444 -4.87 24.06 5.23
N SER A 445 -5.42 25.12 5.80
CA SER A 445 -5.51 25.32 7.25
C SER A 445 -6.94 25.46 7.70
N ALA A 446 -7.25 24.98 8.91
CA ALA A 446 -8.53 25.16 9.56
C ALA A 446 -8.35 25.46 11.05
N THR A 447 -9.23 26.28 11.61
CA THR A 447 -9.31 26.50 13.06
C THR A 447 -10.49 25.70 13.60
N THR A 448 -10.23 24.82 14.55
CA THR A 448 -11.29 24.08 15.26
C THR A 448 -12.25 25.03 15.97
N ALA A 449 -13.51 24.64 16.09
CA ALA A 449 -14.51 25.46 16.77
C ALA A 449 -14.16 25.63 18.26
N SER A 450 -14.71 26.67 18.89
CA SER A 450 -14.64 26.78 20.35
C SER A 450 -15.51 25.71 21.01
N GLY A 451 -15.04 25.20 22.13
CA GLY A 451 -15.74 24.21 22.94
C GLY A 451 -16.18 24.78 24.29
N ASN A 452 -17.32 24.34 24.79
CA ASN A 452 -17.81 24.56 26.14
C ASN A 452 -17.78 23.24 26.90
N VAL A 453 -17.17 23.23 28.08
CA VAL A 453 -17.11 22.04 28.93
C VAL A 453 -18.34 22.01 29.85
N PHE A 454 -19.03 20.89 29.86
CA PHE A 454 -20.05 20.54 30.86
C PHE A 454 -19.48 19.45 31.75
N VAL A 455 -19.57 19.62 33.07
CA VAL A 455 -19.14 18.62 34.06
C VAL A 455 -20.31 18.29 34.96
N GLU A 456 -20.60 17.01 35.10
CA GLU A 456 -21.41 16.45 36.17
C GLU A 456 -20.45 15.78 37.17
N ASN A 457 -20.41 16.27 38.41
CA ASN A 457 -19.53 15.77 39.47
C ASN A 457 -20.30 15.02 40.56
N PHE A 458 -21.64 14.91 40.47
CA PHE A 458 -22.50 14.18 41.41
C PHE A 458 -22.41 14.60 42.90
N ASP A 459 -21.63 15.62 43.24
CA ASP A 459 -21.42 16.12 44.62
C ASP A 459 -22.72 16.62 45.28
N ASP A 460 -23.73 16.98 44.49
CA ASP A 460 -25.04 17.41 44.99
C ASP A 460 -25.97 16.23 45.39
N GLY A 461 -25.52 14.99 45.16
CA GLY A 461 -26.28 13.78 45.45
C GLY A 461 -27.46 13.53 44.52
N SER A 462 -27.56 14.25 43.40
CA SER A 462 -28.71 14.26 42.49
C SER A 462 -28.41 13.58 41.17
N LEU A 463 -29.44 12.97 40.58
CA LEU A 463 -29.45 12.47 39.20
C LEU A 463 -30.47 13.24 38.35
N ALA A 464 -30.80 14.47 38.71
CA ALA A 464 -31.86 15.26 38.03
C ALA A 464 -31.61 15.47 36.52
N ASN A 465 -30.34 15.46 36.11
CA ASN A 465 -29.91 15.60 34.71
C ASN A 465 -29.75 14.25 33.99
N TRP A 466 -30.11 13.14 34.64
CA TRP A 466 -29.92 11.80 34.13
C TRP A 466 -31.25 11.05 34.04
N SER A 467 -31.35 10.18 33.04
CA SER A 467 -32.41 9.20 32.90
C SER A 467 -31.78 7.83 33.11
N THR A 468 -32.15 7.15 34.20
CA THR A 468 -31.48 5.94 34.66
C THR A 468 -32.47 4.86 35.07
N ASP A 469 -32.00 3.62 35.09
CA ASP A 469 -32.65 2.55 35.86
C ASP A 469 -32.63 2.88 37.37
N PRO A 470 -33.66 2.47 38.16
CA PRO A 470 -33.69 2.67 39.61
C PRO A 470 -32.51 2.11 40.40
N VAL A 471 -31.71 1.20 39.83
CA VAL A 471 -30.49 0.70 40.49
C VAL A 471 -29.36 1.74 40.50
N TYR A 472 -29.40 2.79 39.68
CA TYR A 472 -28.42 3.87 39.76
C TYR A 472 -28.73 4.82 40.92
N GLY A 473 -27.68 5.25 41.60
CA GLY A 473 -27.75 6.29 42.62
C GLY A 473 -26.39 6.95 42.82
N VAL A 474 -26.36 8.03 43.60
CA VAL A 474 -25.10 8.67 44.01
C VAL A 474 -24.65 8.11 45.35
N GLN A 475 -23.42 7.61 45.43
CA GLN A 475 -22.79 7.13 46.65
C GLN A 475 -21.45 7.83 46.85
N ASN A 476 -21.27 8.50 47.98
CA ASN A 476 -20.05 9.25 48.32
C ASN A 476 -19.64 10.29 47.26
N GLY A 477 -20.61 10.92 46.58
CA GLY A 477 -20.34 11.87 45.50
C GLY A 477 -20.00 11.23 44.15
N GLU A 478 -20.16 9.91 44.00
CA GLU A 478 -19.89 9.20 42.74
C GLU A 478 -21.18 8.55 42.21
N LEU A 479 -21.35 8.49 40.88
CA LEU A 479 -22.44 7.70 40.27
C LEU A 479 -22.11 6.20 40.40
N ALA A 480 -23.05 5.44 40.97
CA ALA A 480 -22.89 4.03 41.28
C ALA A 480 -24.08 3.19 40.79
N ASN A 481 -23.81 1.97 40.32
CA ASN A 481 -24.84 0.94 40.14
C ASN A 481 -24.97 0.13 41.45
N THR A 482 -26.10 0.30 42.14
CA THR A 482 -26.36 -0.28 43.46
C THR A 482 -26.93 -1.71 43.41
N SER A 483 -27.11 -2.28 42.22
CA SER A 483 -27.56 -3.67 42.06
C SER A 483 -26.56 -4.64 42.70
N THR A 484 -27.07 -5.69 43.35
CA THR A 484 -26.26 -6.80 43.88
C THR A 484 -25.97 -7.88 42.84
N ASP A 485 -26.47 -7.76 41.61
CA ASP A 485 -26.23 -8.71 40.52
C ASP A 485 -25.20 -8.15 39.52
N PRO A 486 -24.04 -8.83 39.33
CA PRO A 486 -22.99 -8.41 38.40
C PRO A 486 -23.31 -8.58 36.91
N ASN A 487 -24.50 -9.09 36.58
CA ASN A 487 -25.02 -9.16 35.22
C ASN A 487 -26.03 -8.05 34.91
N VAL A 488 -26.41 -7.24 35.91
CA VAL A 488 -27.29 -6.09 35.70
C VAL A 488 -26.44 -4.93 35.18
N TRP A 489 -26.61 -4.65 33.89
CA TRP A 489 -25.81 -3.68 33.13
C TRP A 489 -26.68 -2.58 32.47
N PRO A 490 -27.52 -1.85 33.23
CA PRO A 490 -28.46 -0.91 32.64
C PRO A 490 -27.77 0.35 32.12
N LEU A 491 -28.38 0.98 31.12
CA LEU A 491 -27.94 2.25 30.57
C LEU A 491 -28.38 3.42 31.46
N ALA A 492 -27.44 4.31 31.77
CA ALA A 492 -27.70 5.63 32.33
C ALA A 492 -27.37 6.69 31.29
N VAL A 493 -28.33 7.58 30.98
CA VAL A 493 -28.18 8.58 29.93
C VAL A 493 -28.26 9.98 30.51
N LEU A 494 -27.28 10.83 30.21
CA LEU A 494 -27.35 12.25 30.52
C LEU A 494 -28.36 12.92 29.58
N THR A 495 -29.37 13.58 30.15
CA THR A 495 -30.46 14.24 29.39
C THR A 495 -30.20 15.74 29.18
N ALA A 496 -29.34 16.35 30.00
CA ALA A 496 -29.13 17.79 29.99
C ALA A 496 -28.43 18.32 28.73
N ARG A 497 -27.65 17.49 28.04
CA ARG A 497 -26.79 17.89 26.92
C ARG A 497 -26.83 16.83 25.81
N ARG A 498 -26.56 17.25 24.57
CA ARG A 498 -26.57 16.42 23.37
C ARG A 498 -25.48 16.88 22.40
N ASN A 499 -25.15 16.03 21.44
CA ASN A 499 -24.14 16.23 20.41
C ASN A 499 -22.75 16.62 20.96
N PRO A 500 -22.20 15.88 21.94
CA PRO A 500 -20.85 16.15 22.41
C PRO A 500 -19.80 15.80 21.36
N SER A 501 -18.77 16.63 21.28
CA SER A 501 -17.56 16.41 20.47
C SER A 501 -16.49 15.61 21.21
N GLU A 502 -16.62 15.50 22.53
CA GLU A 502 -15.78 14.67 23.41
C GLU A 502 -16.64 14.22 24.60
N ILE A 503 -16.48 12.96 25.00
CA ILE A 503 -17.10 12.38 26.19
C ILE A 503 -16.01 11.78 27.04
N SER A 504 -15.96 12.12 28.33
CA SER A 504 -15.08 11.46 29.27
C SER A 504 -15.74 11.24 30.62
N PHE A 505 -15.17 10.31 31.39
CA PHE A 505 -15.42 10.26 32.83
C PHE A 505 -14.12 9.91 33.56
N THR A 506 -14.07 10.21 34.85
CA THR A 506 -13.00 9.73 35.74
C THR A 506 -13.49 8.56 36.58
N TRP A 507 -12.72 7.48 36.63
CA TRP A 507 -13.01 6.36 37.51
C TRP A 507 -12.98 6.80 38.97
N GLY A 508 -14.00 6.40 39.74
CA GLY A 508 -14.08 6.68 41.17
C GLY A 508 -12.89 6.15 41.97
N ALA A 509 -12.64 6.73 43.14
CA ALA A 509 -11.50 6.39 43.98
C ALA A 509 -11.53 4.93 44.46
N GLY A 510 -12.73 4.34 44.53
CA GLY A 510 -12.92 2.94 44.88
C GLY A 510 -12.79 1.95 43.73
N ALA A 511 -12.65 2.41 42.48
CA ALA A 511 -12.71 1.54 41.31
C ALA A 511 -11.56 0.51 41.27
N ASP A 512 -11.83 -0.70 40.78
CA ASP A 512 -10.84 -1.76 40.63
C ASP A 512 -10.82 -2.37 39.22
N ALA A 513 -9.82 -3.22 38.95
CA ALA A 513 -9.65 -3.82 37.63
C ALA A 513 -10.88 -4.62 37.16
N SER A 514 -11.60 -5.29 38.08
CA SER A 514 -12.78 -6.09 37.73
C SER A 514 -13.99 -5.21 37.41
N GLY A 515 -14.14 -4.09 38.11
CA GLY A 515 -15.16 -3.10 37.83
C GLY A 515 -14.91 -2.35 36.53
N ILE A 516 -13.68 -1.88 36.32
CA ILE A 516 -13.25 -1.20 35.09
C ILE A 516 -13.44 -2.11 33.87
N ASP A 517 -13.12 -3.41 33.97
CA ASP A 517 -13.36 -4.40 32.91
C ASP A 517 -14.83 -4.46 32.46
N LYS A 518 -15.75 -4.05 33.35
CA LYS A 518 -17.19 -4.07 33.14
C LYS A 518 -17.84 -2.68 33.35
N GLY A 519 -17.17 -1.63 32.90
CA GLY A 519 -17.80 -0.30 32.74
C GLY A 519 -17.34 0.36 31.44
N GLY A 520 -18.11 1.35 30.98
CA GLY A 520 -17.79 2.04 29.74
C GLY A 520 -18.67 3.25 29.46
N ILE A 521 -18.29 3.97 28.41
CA ILE A 521 -19.00 5.15 27.91
C ILE A 521 -19.99 4.70 26.85
N ALA A 522 -21.25 5.10 27.02
CA ALA A 522 -22.28 5.00 26.01
C ALA A 522 -22.40 6.32 25.25
N LEU A 523 -22.52 6.26 23.92
CA LEU A 523 -22.50 7.44 23.06
C LEU A 523 -23.26 7.22 21.77
N MET A 524 -23.53 8.33 21.06
CA MET A 524 -24.38 8.34 19.86
C MET A 524 -25.74 7.69 20.10
N LEU A 525 -26.30 7.95 21.30
CA LEU A 525 -27.57 7.40 21.74
C LEU A 525 -28.72 8.17 21.09
N ASP A 526 -29.71 7.44 20.56
CA ASP A 526 -30.83 7.98 19.77
C ASP A 526 -31.91 8.72 20.60
N GLN A 527 -31.95 8.52 21.92
CA GLN A 527 -32.93 9.15 22.81
C GLN A 527 -32.38 9.36 24.24
N PRO A 528 -32.94 10.30 25.02
CA PRO A 528 -32.50 10.61 26.38
C PRO A 528 -33.11 9.65 27.43
N GLY A 529 -32.88 8.33 27.31
CA GLY A 529 -33.49 7.35 28.21
C GLY A 529 -32.78 6.00 28.27
N PRO A 530 -33.06 5.18 29.31
CA PRO A 530 -32.37 3.90 29.54
C PRO A 530 -32.66 2.84 28.47
N THR A 531 -33.61 3.09 27.57
CA THR A 531 -33.91 2.23 26.41
C THR A 531 -33.31 2.78 25.11
N ALA A 532 -32.34 3.69 25.18
CA ALA A 532 -31.70 4.22 23.98
C ALA A 532 -30.88 3.15 23.24
N SER A 533 -30.80 3.30 21.92
CA SER A 533 -29.90 2.53 21.06
C SER A 533 -28.71 3.41 20.66
N GLY A 534 -27.53 2.81 20.53
CA GLY A 534 -26.30 3.52 20.24
C GLY A 534 -25.08 2.61 20.36
N TYR A 535 -23.97 3.16 20.81
CA TYR A 535 -22.74 2.39 21.04
C TYR A 535 -22.35 2.40 22.51
N LEU A 536 -21.64 1.35 22.92
CA LEU A 536 -20.90 1.28 24.18
C LEU A 536 -19.44 0.95 23.88
N ILE A 537 -18.52 1.69 24.47
CA ILE A 537 -17.09 1.40 24.39
C ILE A 537 -16.57 1.04 25.78
N THR A 538 -15.93 -0.13 25.87
CA THR A 538 -15.38 -0.68 27.13
C THR A 538 -13.90 -0.97 27.00
N ARG A 539 -13.14 -0.72 28.07
CA ARG A 539 -11.73 -1.14 28.21
C ARG A 539 -11.66 -2.41 29.07
N ARG A 540 -11.42 -3.55 28.43
CA ARG A 540 -11.34 -4.86 29.09
C ARG A 540 -9.96 -5.06 29.70
N THR A 541 -9.82 -4.85 30.99
CA THR A 541 -8.54 -4.91 31.71
C THR A 541 -7.99 -6.33 31.78
N VAL A 542 -8.85 -7.35 31.91
CA VAL A 542 -8.43 -8.75 32.06
C VAL A 542 -7.98 -9.36 30.74
N LYS A 543 -8.66 -8.99 29.64
CA LYS A 543 -8.34 -9.49 28.29
C LYS A 543 -7.35 -8.62 27.54
N ASN A 544 -7.04 -7.43 28.07
CA ASN A 544 -6.32 -6.37 27.40
C ASN A 544 -6.92 -6.02 26.02
N GLU A 545 -8.22 -5.73 25.98
CA GLU A 545 -8.96 -5.39 24.76
C GLU A 545 -9.66 -4.02 24.91
N LEU A 546 -9.85 -3.33 23.79
CA LEU A 546 -10.87 -2.29 23.61
C LEU A 546 -12.00 -2.90 22.79
N ARG A 547 -13.24 -2.70 23.20
CA ARG A 547 -14.41 -3.25 22.51
C ARG A 547 -15.42 -2.16 22.19
N LEU A 548 -15.83 -2.12 20.94
CA LEU A 548 -16.98 -1.39 20.46
C LEU A 548 -18.18 -2.33 20.44
N TRP A 549 -19.22 -2.00 21.19
CA TRP A 549 -20.45 -2.77 21.28
C TRP A 549 -21.61 -1.98 20.66
N GLU A 550 -22.53 -2.72 20.05
CA GLU A 550 -23.85 -2.19 19.75
C GLU A 550 -24.74 -2.24 21.00
N VAL A 551 -25.51 -1.18 21.24
CA VAL A 551 -26.57 -1.14 22.24
C VAL A 551 -27.89 -0.98 21.52
N VAL A 552 -28.85 -1.88 21.76
CA VAL A 552 -30.19 -1.85 21.17
C VAL A 552 -31.21 -1.87 22.30
N ASN A 553 -32.08 -0.87 22.33
CA ASN A 553 -33.11 -0.71 23.36
C ASN A 553 -32.56 -0.78 24.80
N GLY A 554 -31.38 -0.19 25.05
CA GLY A 554 -30.73 -0.22 26.36
C GLY A 554 -29.99 -1.52 26.70
N VAL A 555 -29.88 -2.46 25.77
CA VAL A 555 -29.24 -3.77 25.98
C VAL A 555 -28.04 -3.93 25.05
N ILE A 556 -26.92 -4.41 25.60
CA ILE A 556 -25.72 -4.70 24.83
C ILE A 556 -25.96 -5.94 23.96
N VAL A 557 -25.63 -5.85 22.67
CA VAL A 557 -25.65 -7.00 21.76
C VAL A 557 -24.45 -7.90 22.07
N ASP A 558 -24.68 -9.22 22.14
CA ASP A 558 -23.70 -10.21 22.64
C ASP A 558 -22.36 -10.24 21.84
N THR A 559 -22.35 -9.71 20.62
CA THR A 559 -21.15 -9.66 19.75
C THR A 559 -20.66 -8.23 19.60
N PRO A 560 -19.40 -7.91 19.96
CA PRO A 560 -18.81 -6.62 19.67
C PRO A 560 -18.74 -6.37 18.16
N ILE A 561 -18.97 -5.11 17.75
CA ILE A 561 -18.74 -4.65 16.37
C ILE A 561 -17.25 -4.75 16.03
N GLN A 562 -16.39 -4.36 16.98
CA GLN A 562 -14.94 -4.41 16.81
C GLN A 562 -14.25 -4.70 18.14
N ILE A 563 -13.15 -5.45 18.06
CA ILE A 563 -12.19 -5.64 19.15
C ILE A 563 -10.83 -5.12 18.67
N ALA A 564 -10.21 -4.23 19.43
CA ALA A 564 -8.88 -3.71 19.18
C ALA A 564 -7.93 -4.04 20.34
N THR A 565 -6.64 -4.19 20.04
CA THR A 565 -5.59 -4.34 21.06
C THR A 565 -5.10 -2.96 21.47
N PRO A 566 -5.24 -2.55 22.74
CA PRO A 566 -4.89 -1.20 23.12
C PRO A 566 -3.39 -1.06 23.39
N THR A 567 -2.88 0.16 23.25
CA THR A 567 -1.44 0.46 23.32
C THR A 567 -1.00 0.88 24.72
N LEU A 568 -1.92 1.36 25.55
CA LEU A 568 -1.66 1.84 26.90
C LEU A 568 -2.02 0.80 27.96
N ALA A 569 -1.36 0.92 29.12
CA ALA A 569 -1.72 0.15 30.30
C ALA A 569 -3.17 0.45 30.74
N ALA A 570 -3.88 -0.58 31.22
CA ALA A 570 -5.25 -0.47 31.68
C ALA A 570 -5.46 0.70 32.67
N PRO A 571 -6.61 1.39 32.62
CA PRO A 571 -6.92 2.46 33.55
C PRO A 571 -7.07 1.91 34.98
N GLN A 572 -6.81 2.79 35.95
CA GLN A 572 -6.93 2.56 37.38
C GLN A 572 -7.92 3.56 38.00
N ALA A 573 -8.22 3.40 39.29
CA ALA A 573 -8.99 4.39 40.04
C ALA A 573 -8.39 5.80 39.88
N GLY A 574 -9.26 6.79 39.63
CA GLY A 574 -8.86 8.17 39.38
C GLY A 574 -8.36 8.49 37.96
N ASP A 575 -8.22 7.49 37.08
CA ASP A 575 -7.84 7.75 35.69
C ASP A 575 -9.03 8.25 34.86
N GLU A 576 -8.77 9.18 33.94
CA GLU A 576 -9.72 9.59 32.90
C GLU A 576 -9.82 8.51 31.81
N PHE A 577 -11.05 8.15 31.45
CA PHE A 577 -11.38 7.42 30.23
C PHE A 577 -12.19 8.32 29.30
N LYS A 578 -11.69 8.51 28.06
CA LYS A 578 -12.21 9.51 27.14
C LYS A 578 -12.38 8.96 25.73
N ILE A 579 -13.41 9.46 25.04
CA ILE A 579 -13.73 9.12 23.65
C ILE A 579 -14.03 10.39 22.87
N ILE A 580 -13.38 10.52 21.71
CA ILE A 580 -13.67 11.56 20.73
C ILE A 580 -14.33 10.89 19.51
N PRO A 581 -15.65 11.02 19.35
CA PRO A 581 -16.36 10.47 18.20
C PRO A 581 -16.17 11.35 16.95
N SER A 582 -16.07 10.71 15.79
CA SER A 582 -16.11 11.36 14.47
C SER A 582 -16.90 10.50 13.47
N SER A 583 -17.33 11.09 12.36
CA SER A 583 -18.13 10.41 11.34
C SER A 583 -17.83 10.98 9.96
N ASP A 584 -17.78 10.11 8.95
CA ASP A 584 -17.73 10.50 7.54
C ASP A 584 -18.66 9.59 6.70
N ALA A 585 -18.48 9.58 5.37
CA ALA A 585 -19.29 8.76 4.48
C ALA A 585 -19.05 7.24 4.67
N ASN A 586 -17.88 6.85 5.18
CA ASN A 586 -17.42 5.46 5.24
C ASN A 586 -17.65 4.82 6.61
N GLY A 587 -17.90 5.61 7.65
CA GLY A 587 -18.15 5.07 8.97
C GLY A 587 -18.26 6.08 10.09
N ASN A 588 -18.53 5.56 11.28
CA ASN A 588 -18.31 6.23 12.56
C ASN A 588 -16.99 5.75 13.15
N TYR A 589 -16.24 6.66 13.76
CA TYR A 589 -14.94 6.36 14.37
C TYR A 589 -14.86 6.92 15.79
N PHE A 590 -14.07 6.25 16.62
CA PHE A 590 -13.98 6.54 18.04
C PHE A 590 -12.51 6.50 18.47
N ASP A 591 -11.91 7.67 18.63
CA ASP A 591 -10.55 7.79 19.16
C ASP A 591 -10.63 7.72 20.69
N VAL A 592 -9.99 6.69 21.27
CA VAL A 592 -10.04 6.38 22.70
C VAL A 592 -8.78 6.86 23.39
N PHE A 593 -8.93 7.51 24.53
CA PHE A 593 -7.84 8.05 25.34
C PHE A 593 -7.92 7.56 26.79
N VAL A 594 -6.76 7.30 27.38
CA VAL A 594 -6.59 6.97 28.81
C VAL A 594 -5.56 7.92 29.39
N ARG A 595 -5.88 8.60 30.50
CA ARG A 595 -5.00 9.62 31.13
C ARG A 595 -4.57 10.71 30.14
N GLY A 596 -5.47 11.13 29.25
CA GLY A 596 -5.20 12.11 28.20
C GLY A 596 -4.28 11.65 27.07
N GLN A 597 -3.82 10.40 27.06
CA GLN A 597 -2.98 9.81 26.00
C GLN A 597 -3.84 8.96 25.06
N PHE A 598 -3.58 9.03 23.75
CA PHE A 598 -4.27 8.21 22.74
C PHE A 598 -3.95 6.72 22.96
N ASP A 599 -4.98 5.89 23.07
CA ASP A 599 -4.88 4.45 23.29
C ASP A 599 -5.07 3.65 21.99
N SER A 600 -6.20 3.86 21.30
CA SER A 600 -6.53 3.22 20.01
C SER A 600 -7.74 3.89 19.35
N ARG A 601 -7.94 3.64 18.05
CA ARG A 601 -9.16 3.99 17.31
C ARG A 601 -10.04 2.76 17.09
N LEU A 602 -11.35 2.91 17.27
CA LEU A 602 -12.39 1.94 16.90
C LEU A 602 -13.25 2.52 15.77
N GLN A 603 -13.96 1.66 15.02
CA GLN A 603 -14.82 2.07 13.91
C GLN A 603 -16.04 1.17 13.72
N ASP A 604 -17.11 1.76 13.21
CA ASP A 604 -18.27 1.07 12.64
C ASP A 604 -18.50 1.60 11.21
N THR A 605 -18.21 0.77 10.21
CA THR A 605 -18.36 1.10 8.80
C THR A 605 -19.82 1.06 8.32
N GLN A 606 -20.72 0.44 9.08
CA GLN A 606 -22.14 0.36 8.73
C GLN A 606 -22.94 1.55 9.23
N LYS A 607 -22.36 2.35 10.14
CA LYS A 607 -23.02 3.48 10.80
C LYS A 607 -24.36 3.07 11.39
N LEU A 608 -24.38 2.01 12.20
CA LEU A 608 -25.59 1.45 12.80
C LEU A 608 -26.39 2.49 13.59
N HIS A 609 -25.69 3.40 14.30
CA HIS A 609 -26.28 4.43 15.16
C HIS A 609 -25.64 5.81 14.93
N GLY A 610 -26.14 6.84 15.61
CA GLY A 610 -25.58 8.20 15.56
C GLY A 610 -25.94 9.04 14.34
N ASN A 611 -26.85 8.54 13.48
CA ASN A 611 -27.26 9.21 12.24
C ASN A 611 -28.33 10.30 12.45
N GLY A 612 -28.87 10.43 13.66
CA GLY A 612 -29.86 11.43 14.02
C GLY A 612 -29.23 12.81 14.29
N PRO A 613 -30.05 13.88 14.33
CA PRO A 613 -29.56 15.23 14.62
C PRO A 613 -29.23 15.44 16.11
N ASP A 614 -29.74 14.58 16.99
CA ASP A 614 -29.56 14.65 18.43
C ASP A 614 -29.01 13.31 18.94
N ASN A 615 -27.76 13.34 19.39
CA ASN A 615 -27.03 12.22 19.92
C ASN A 615 -26.74 12.44 21.41
N TYR A 616 -27.19 11.53 22.26
CA TYR A 616 -26.97 11.58 23.70
C TYR A 616 -25.76 10.72 24.11
N SER A 617 -25.33 10.87 25.36
CA SER A 617 -24.21 10.12 25.92
C SER A 617 -24.48 9.77 27.38
N GLY A 618 -23.77 8.77 27.87
CA GLY A 618 -23.99 8.22 29.19
C GLY A 618 -23.00 7.13 29.51
N VAL A 619 -23.39 6.22 30.41
CA VAL A 619 -22.54 5.12 30.86
C VAL A 619 -23.34 3.83 31.04
N MET A 620 -22.64 2.70 30.99
CA MET A 620 -23.15 1.42 31.48
C MET A 620 -22.14 0.86 32.49
N LEU A 621 -22.58 0.67 33.73
CA LEU A 621 -21.79 0.15 34.85
C LEU A 621 -22.43 -1.12 35.38
N ALA A 622 -21.63 -2.18 35.61
CA ALA A 622 -22.15 -3.46 36.10
C ALA A 622 -22.43 -3.38 37.59
N GLY A 623 -23.52 -4.00 38.03
CA GLY A 623 -23.84 -4.14 39.44
C GLY A 623 -22.77 -4.93 40.21
N ASN A 624 -22.78 -4.81 41.53
CA ASN A 624 -21.93 -5.60 42.44
C ASN A 624 -20.43 -5.59 42.09
N LEU A 625 -19.93 -4.49 41.51
CA LEU A 625 -18.53 -4.27 41.17
C LEU A 625 -18.11 -2.85 41.57
N ASN A 626 -16.81 -2.64 41.74
CA ASN A 626 -16.26 -1.34 42.07
C ASN A 626 -15.93 -0.58 40.77
N ASN A 627 -16.92 0.10 40.21
CA ASN A 627 -16.82 0.79 38.92
C ASN A 627 -17.53 2.14 38.90
N ASN A 628 -17.71 2.75 40.07
CA ASN A 628 -18.29 4.08 40.19
C ASN A 628 -17.51 5.10 39.35
N ILE A 629 -18.19 6.17 38.94
CA ILE A 629 -17.57 7.29 38.23
C ILE A 629 -17.67 8.56 39.09
N ASP A 630 -16.55 9.28 39.18
CA ASP A 630 -16.42 10.50 39.99
C ASP A 630 -16.99 11.71 39.24
N ASN A 631 -16.69 11.82 37.95
CA ASN A 631 -17.16 12.92 37.12
C ASN A 631 -17.46 12.43 35.71
N PHE A 632 -18.47 13.03 35.07
CA PHE A 632 -18.84 12.80 33.68
C PHE A 632 -18.77 14.14 32.94
N THR A 633 -17.89 14.21 31.95
CA THR A 633 -17.53 15.45 31.27
C THR A 633 -17.87 15.37 29.78
N LEU A 634 -18.47 16.44 29.27
CA LEU A 634 -18.76 16.61 27.85
C LEU A 634 -18.11 17.89 27.33
N LEU A 635 -17.45 17.79 26.17
CA LEU A 635 -17.11 18.96 25.37
C LEU A 635 -18.19 19.17 24.32
N LEU A 636 -18.80 20.35 24.32
CA LEU A 636 -19.85 20.74 23.40
C LEU A 636 -19.34 21.83 22.49
N GLN A 637 -19.71 21.80 21.21
CA GLN A 637 -19.43 22.93 20.34
C GLN A 637 -20.15 24.18 20.85
N ALA A 638 -19.41 25.27 21.06
CA ALA A 638 -20.00 26.54 21.40
C ALA A 638 -20.75 27.09 20.17
N GLY A 639 -22.00 27.50 20.38
CA GLY A 639 -22.70 28.30 19.39
C GLY A 639 -22.05 29.67 19.21
N PRO A 640 -22.40 30.42 18.16
CA PRO A 640 -21.99 31.82 18.06
C PRO A 640 -22.46 32.56 19.33
N PRO A 641 -21.64 33.49 19.87
CA PRO A 641 -22.03 34.27 21.04
C PRO A 641 -23.37 34.96 20.76
N SER A 642 -24.37 34.66 21.60
CA SER A 642 -25.75 35.12 21.41
C SER A 642 -26.13 36.29 22.35
N SER A 643 -25.36 36.51 23.41
CA SER A 643 -25.47 37.63 24.33
C SER A 643 -24.09 38.08 24.82
N LEU A 644 -24.01 39.34 25.27
CA LEU A 644 -22.86 39.92 25.95
C LEU A 644 -23.37 40.30 27.35
N GLU A 645 -22.82 39.69 28.40
CA GLU A 645 -23.29 39.94 29.77
C GLU A 645 -22.25 40.72 30.57
N ILE A 646 -22.71 41.78 31.27
CA ILE A 646 -21.85 42.55 32.16
C ILE A 646 -21.74 41.77 33.48
N PHE A 647 -20.59 41.14 33.68
CA PHE A 647 -20.30 40.32 34.86
C PHE A 647 -20.02 41.18 36.10
N SER A 648 -19.37 42.34 35.93
CA SER A 648 -19.26 43.35 37.00
C SER A 648 -18.98 44.76 36.47
N GLY A 649 -19.53 45.76 37.17
CA GLY A 649 -19.61 47.16 36.73
C GLY A 649 -20.81 47.84 37.37
N ASN A 650 -20.59 48.46 38.52
CA ASN A 650 -21.57 48.94 39.50
C ASN A 650 -22.35 50.22 39.10
N ASN A 651 -22.97 50.28 37.92
CA ASN A 651 -23.77 51.45 37.48
C ASN A 651 -23.02 52.80 37.57
N GLN A 652 -21.70 52.79 37.38
CA GLN A 652 -20.91 54.03 37.43
C GLN A 652 -21.30 54.94 36.27
N THR A 653 -21.42 56.23 36.58
CA THR A 653 -21.55 57.29 35.57
C THR A 653 -20.26 58.10 35.53
N GLY A 654 -19.83 58.50 34.34
CA GLY A 654 -18.58 59.22 34.11
C GLY A 654 -18.72 60.26 33.01
N VAL A 655 -17.76 61.19 32.95
CA VAL A 655 -17.72 62.22 31.92
C VAL A 655 -17.23 61.62 30.61
N VAL A 656 -17.90 61.95 29.51
CA VAL A 656 -17.53 61.49 28.16
C VAL A 656 -16.07 61.84 27.86
N GLY A 657 -15.27 60.82 27.50
CA GLY A 657 -13.84 60.97 27.17
C GLY A 657 -12.87 60.71 28.33
N GLN A 658 -13.34 60.25 29.49
CA GLN A 658 -12.52 59.87 30.65
C GLN A 658 -12.74 58.39 31.02
N PHE A 659 -11.72 57.75 31.60
CA PHE A 659 -11.82 56.39 32.11
C PHE A 659 -12.73 56.33 33.35
N LEU A 660 -13.56 55.29 33.46
CA LEU A 660 -14.30 54.99 34.70
C LEU A 660 -13.32 54.53 35.80
N THR A 661 -13.70 54.78 37.04
CA THR A 661 -12.90 54.43 38.23
C THR A 661 -12.67 52.94 38.42
N GLN A 662 -13.53 52.08 37.86
CA GLN A 662 -13.27 50.65 37.70
C GLN A 662 -13.60 50.24 36.25
N PRO A 663 -12.77 49.41 35.61
CA PRO A 663 -13.07 48.89 34.28
C PRO A 663 -14.31 47.99 34.31
N LEU A 664 -15.14 48.07 33.27
CA LEU A 664 -16.21 47.10 33.04
C LEU A 664 -15.58 45.72 32.81
N GLN A 665 -16.07 44.70 33.52
CA GLN A 665 -15.74 43.32 33.23
C GLN A 665 -16.90 42.69 32.49
N VAL A 666 -16.61 42.16 31.31
CA VAL A 666 -17.59 41.61 30.37
C VAL A 666 -17.33 40.11 30.25
N GLN A 667 -18.39 39.31 30.27
CA GLN A 667 -18.34 37.86 30.08
C GLN A 667 -18.96 37.48 28.73
#